data_AF-A0A956I1D6-F1
#
_entry.id   AF-A0A956I1D6-F1
#
_cell.length_a   1.000
_cell.length_b   1.000
_cell.length_c   1.000
_cell.angle_alpha   90.00
_cell.angle_beta   90.00
_cell.angle_gamma   90.00
#
_symmetry.space_group_name_H-M   'P 1'
#
loop_
_entity.id
_entity.type
_entity.pdbx_description
1 polymer ?
#
loop_
_entity_poly.entity_id
_entity_poly.type
_entity_poly.pdbx_seq_one_letter_code
_entity_poly.pdbx_strand_id
1 'polypeptide(L)'
;MTQSNPNPTPAYRTIEFNALDPVTRQRFIDATQGNGSPAPILQQPSSTAGAIVGWSILALTGIAVAIATAAIEFGHIRNYDQPFFFMAGYAAGFFLTAWGILRAVRTSQLAANIPFKRGRYVFATDLVIATETKLTIVPMGRLLKLDGVHRHVNGVYQGTDLNFHFEGYGREYFTVRGKMLAEQIMDDMRFSQQRIREAVQLQDLEALAKMDVFFEARITEQWNDPLVADRLAQEALRPDGSGGPSTYRTADKPLDANPHKQGVFAKPPGRIANRAAIFAMGAMVFAPPVWFGRNLASDEAAFAEAQQWGSTSGYRAYVAGHGMHERAVVDELLPEAAFDEAQRAGTVSALRDFVREHPDSARVDDARQAIHERFVQVRQDFLSQAATGDPNMPVFMGRLLDWLEAHDSPPVRVRFFAPTGEALAGIDQNLDLFGEVQGVTGGIAPVSPHFTPERSAPRETRITQVLQQGFHPIFPDDVMQLEHAGRIDPSQQSAAIDQPAFDVSYTIRPSGSVYTSDTSTRGFVGIHVDFHIQMRIPGEEGTWGFDTSVEPPEHFTVSSYSTFDPTGSSDYRDGLVYSVMADRAFDQLGNQLALTFFRPDTNAYNHAQVAAERDMRGDADRPSPTDLPDGLSPELRDALENALRDTPNY
;
A
#
# COMPACT_ATOMS: atom_id res chain seq x y z
N MET A 1 77.06 -14.33 -55.93
CA MET A 1 75.62 -14.43 -56.21
C MET A 1 75.03 -15.48 -55.26
N THR A 2 74.62 -15.06 -54.07
CA THR A 2 73.88 -15.89 -53.13
C THR A 2 72.45 -15.99 -53.67
N GLN A 3 72.05 -17.16 -54.16
CA GLN A 3 70.64 -17.44 -54.46
C GLN A 3 69.87 -17.30 -53.14
N SER A 4 69.16 -16.19 -52.97
CA SER A 4 68.23 -16.02 -51.86
C SER A 4 67.18 -17.12 -51.98
N ASN A 5 67.14 -18.04 -51.00
CA ASN A 5 66.05 -19.00 -50.91
C ASN A 5 64.72 -18.23 -50.98
N PRO A 6 63.78 -18.63 -51.86
CA PRO A 6 62.48 -17.99 -51.92
C PRO A 6 61.85 -18.05 -50.53
N ASN A 7 61.49 -16.89 -49.97
CA ASN A 7 60.78 -16.82 -48.70
C ASN A 7 59.53 -17.72 -48.81
N PRO A 8 59.28 -18.61 -47.83
CA PRO A 8 58.10 -19.47 -47.86
C PRO A 8 56.86 -18.59 -47.96
N THR A 9 56.01 -18.86 -48.95
CA THR A 9 54.74 -18.16 -49.12
C THR A 9 53.97 -18.18 -47.79
N PRO A 10 53.37 -17.07 -47.33
CA PRO A 10 52.64 -17.05 -46.07
C PRO A 10 51.41 -17.96 -46.11
N ALA A 11 50.99 -18.47 -44.94
CA ALA A 11 49.84 -19.38 -44.79
C ALA A 11 48.50 -18.78 -45.18
N TYR A 12 48.37 -17.47 -45.04
CA TYR A 12 47.24 -16.68 -45.45
C TYR A 12 47.73 -15.26 -45.77
N ARG A 13 46.90 -14.46 -46.43
CA ARG A 13 47.17 -13.05 -46.70
C ARG A 13 46.05 -12.19 -46.17
N THR A 14 46.38 -11.02 -45.64
CA THR A 14 45.40 -10.01 -45.26
C THR A 14 45.62 -8.79 -46.12
N ILE A 15 44.63 -8.43 -46.93
CA ILE A 15 44.72 -7.34 -47.91
C ILE A 15 43.57 -6.37 -47.64
N GLU A 16 43.84 -5.06 -47.61
CA GLU A 16 42.78 -4.06 -47.59
C GLU A 16 41.98 -4.13 -48.89
N PHE A 17 40.65 -4.19 -48.82
CA PHE A 17 39.80 -4.31 -49.99
C PHE A 17 40.08 -3.21 -51.03
N ASN A 18 40.32 -1.98 -50.56
CA ASN A 18 40.62 -0.84 -51.42
C ASN A 18 42.03 -0.87 -52.05
N ALA A 19 42.91 -1.76 -51.58
CA ALA A 19 44.23 -1.99 -52.19
C ALA A 19 44.17 -2.95 -53.38
N LEU A 20 43.04 -3.65 -53.57
CA LEU A 20 42.82 -4.48 -54.76
C LEU A 20 42.56 -3.60 -55.98
N ASP A 21 42.98 -4.07 -57.15
CA ASP A 21 42.70 -3.37 -58.40
C ASP A 21 41.16 -3.27 -58.64
N PRO A 22 40.70 -2.25 -59.38
CA PRO A 22 39.26 -2.03 -59.59
C PRO A 22 38.50 -3.23 -60.17
N VAL A 23 39.15 -4.02 -61.04
CA VAL A 23 38.52 -5.18 -61.70
C VAL A 23 38.30 -6.29 -60.67
N THR A 24 39.33 -6.62 -59.88
CA THR A 24 39.22 -7.59 -58.78
C THR A 24 38.21 -7.16 -57.72
N ARG A 25 38.16 -5.87 -57.36
CA ARG A 25 37.16 -5.34 -56.42
C ARG A 25 35.74 -5.55 -56.92
N GLN A 26 35.46 -5.16 -58.15
CA GLN A 26 34.13 -5.31 -58.72
C GLN A 26 33.75 -6.79 -58.85
N ARG A 27 34.68 -7.64 -59.32
CA ARG A 27 34.44 -9.09 -59.39
C ARG A 27 34.12 -9.69 -58.03
N PHE A 28 34.85 -9.31 -56.97
CA PHE A 28 34.57 -9.77 -55.61
C PHE A 28 33.21 -9.26 -55.10
N ILE A 29 32.86 -8.00 -55.36
CA ILE A 29 31.53 -7.44 -55.02
C ILE A 29 30.45 -8.25 -55.74
N ASP A 30 30.55 -8.44 -57.05
CA ASP A 30 29.56 -9.16 -57.85
C ASP A 30 29.44 -10.62 -57.39
N ALA A 31 30.56 -11.29 -57.12
CA ALA A 31 30.59 -12.66 -56.63
C ALA A 31 29.92 -12.79 -55.25
N THR A 32 30.22 -11.90 -54.30
CA THR A 32 29.60 -11.92 -52.96
C THR A 32 28.14 -11.48 -52.97
N GLN A 33 27.72 -10.69 -53.97
CA GLN A 33 26.33 -10.32 -54.17
C GLN A 33 25.50 -11.40 -54.88
N GLY A 34 26.15 -12.34 -55.56
CA GLY A 34 25.53 -13.41 -56.36
C GLY A 34 25.28 -13.03 -57.82
N ASN A 35 25.87 -11.93 -58.29
CA ASN A 35 25.69 -11.38 -59.63
C ASN A 35 26.86 -11.69 -60.58
N GLY A 36 27.97 -12.24 -60.07
CA GLY A 36 29.22 -12.41 -60.82
C GLY A 36 29.76 -13.85 -60.82
N SER A 37 30.68 -14.10 -61.76
CA SER A 37 31.50 -15.33 -61.78
C SER A 37 32.93 -15.01 -61.34
N PRO A 38 33.58 -15.88 -60.55
CA PRO A 38 33.04 -17.13 -60.01
C PRO A 38 32.12 -16.90 -58.79
N ALA A 39 31.05 -17.68 -58.70
CA ALA A 39 30.20 -17.72 -57.52
C ALA A 39 30.90 -18.49 -56.38
N PRO A 40 30.71 -18.08 -55.11
CA PRO A 40 31.23 -18.85 -53.98
C PRO A 40 30.52 -20.20 -53.90
N ILE A 41 31.29 -21.28 -53.74
CA ILE A 41 30.79 -22.65 -53.53
C ILE A 41 30.01 -22.71 -52.20
N LEU A 42 30.49 -21.99 -51.19
CA LEU A 42 29.84 -21.87 -49.90
C LEU A 42 29.96 -20.43 -49.39
N GLN A 43 28.87 -19.87 -48.90
CA GLN A 43 28.85 -18.54 -48.30
C GLN A 43 28.11 -18.53 -46.97
N GLN A 44 28.68 -17.84 -45.98
CA GLN A 44 28.04 -17.58 -44.71
C GLN A 44 28.10 -16.07 -44.43
N PRO A 45 27.10 -15.31 -44.91
CA PRO A 45 27.04 -13.88 -44.68
C PRO A 45 26.90 -13.60 -43.18
N SER A 46 27.69 -12.67 -42.65
CA SER A 46 27.51 -12.19 -41.28
C SER A 46 26.33 -11.22 -41.25
N SER A 47 25.23 -11.62 -40.60
CA SER A 47 24.06 -10.76 -40.47
C SER A 47 24.36 -9.57 -39.57
N THR A 48 24.44 -8.38 -40.16
CA THR A 48 24.48 -7.13 -39.39
C THR A 48 23.13 -6.89 -38.68
N ALA A 49 22.04 -7.41 -39.27
CA ALA A 49 20.70 -7.24 -38.70
C ALA A 49 20.60 -7.81 -37.28
N GLY A 50 21.21 -8.97 -37.00
CA GLY A 50 21.21 -9.55 -35.66
C GLY A 50 21.86 -8.64 -34.61
N ALA A 51 22.97 -8.00 -34.95
CA ALA A 51 23.64 -7.05 -34.05
C ALA A 51 22.81 -5.77 -33.84
N ILE A 52 22.21 -5.23 -34.91
CA ILE A 52 21.32 -4.05 -34.81
C ILE A 52 20.13 -4.38 -33.91
N VAL A 53 19.47 -5.52 -34.12
CA VAL A 53 18.35 -6.00 -33.28
C VAL A 53 18.78 -6.13 -31.82
N GLY A 54 19.94 -6.74 -31.55
CA GLY A 54 20.46 -6.86 -30.18
C GLY A 54 20.68 -5.50 -29.50
N TRP A 55 21.23 -4.52 -30.21
CA TRP A 55 21.41 -3.16 -29.67
C TRP A 55 20.08 -2.40 -29.51
N SER A 56 19.12 -2.61 -30.39
CA SER A 56 17.76 -2.05 -30.26
C SER A 56 17.03 -2.65 -29.06
N ILE A 57 17.15 -3.95 -28.81
CA ILE A 57 16.60 -4.61 -27.61
C ILE A 57 17.20 -3.96 -26.35
N LEU A 58 18.52 -3.77 -26.31
CA LEU A 58 19.17 -3.08 -25.18
C LEU A 58 18.61 -1.68 -24.96
N ALA A 59 18.34 -0.94 -26.04
CA ALA A 59 17.77 0.40 -25.93
C ALA A 59 16.35 0.38 -25.35
N LEU A 60 15.50 -0.55 -25.81
CA LEU A 60 14.15 -0.78 -25.29
C LEU A 60 14.17 -1.21 -23.82
N THR A 61 15.13 -2.06 -23.43
CA THR A 61 15.33 -2.43 -22.02
C THR A 61 15.66 -1.20 -21.16
N GLY A 62 16.50 -0.28 -21.65
CA GLY A 62 16.78 0.98 -20.95
C GLY A 62 15.52 1.84 -20.75
N ILE A 63 14.66 1.92 -21.76
CA ILE A 63 13.37 2.65 -21.67
C ILE A 63 12.47 1.97 -20.64
N ALA A 64 12.35 0.64 -20.69
CA ALA A 64 11.54 -0.12 -19.75
C ALA A 64 12.01 0.07 -18.30
N VAL A 65 13.32 0.12 -18.05
CA VAL A 65 13.89 0.43 -16.73
C VAL A 65 13.50 1.83 -16.28
N ALA A 66 13.61 2.85 -17.12
CA ALA A 66 13.22 4.22 -16.76
C ALA A 66 11.72 4.33 -16.45
N ILE A 67 10.85 3.68 -17.24
CA ILE A 67 9.39 3.65 -17.01
C ILE A 67 9.05 2.89 -15.72
N ALA A 68 9.63 1.71 -15.51
CA ALA A 68 9.42 0.93 -14.30
C ALA A 68 9.86 1.71 -13.06
N THR A 69 11.00 2.40 -13.14
CA THR A 69 11.49 3.29 -12.07
C THR A 69 10.48 4.41 -11.81
N ALA A 70 9.90 5.04 -12.84
CA ALA A 70 8.90 6.09 -12.67
C ALA A 70 7.58 5.61 -12.03
N ALA A 71 7.16 4.39 -12.35
CA ALA A 71 5.88 3.83 -11.91
C ALA A 71 5.87 3.36 -10.43
N ILE A 72 7.03 3.05 -9.85
CA ILE A 72 7.12 2.63 -8.44
C ILE A 72 6.57 3.74 -7.54
N GLU A 73 5.56 3.40 -6.74
CA GLU A 73 4.89 4.28 -5.75
C GLU A 73 4.35 5.59 -6.34
N PHE A 74 4.00 5.60 -7.62
CA PHE A 74 3.44 6.81 -8.25
C PHE A 74 2.03 7.08 -7.72
N GLY A 75 1.81 8.28 -7.18
CA GLY A 75 0.53 8.74 -6.66
C GLY A 75 0.11 8.17 -5.31
N HIS A 76 0.93 7.33 -4.66
CA HIS A 76 0.54 6.71 -3.39
C HIS A 76 0.52 7.75 -2.26
N ILE A 77 -0.64 7.94 -1.60
CA ILE A 77 -0.87 8.99 -0.57
C ILE A 77 0.27 9.15 0.46
N ARG A 78 0.86 8.05 0.93
CA ARG A 78 1.94 8.08 1.96
C ARG A 78 3.37 8.11 1.42
N ASN A 79 3.60 7.62 0.20
CA ASN A 79 4.93 7.32 -0.34
C ASN A 79 5.08 7.88 -1.77
N TYR A 80 4.53 9.07 -2.02
CA TYR A 80 4.53 9.62 -3.36
C TYR A 80 5.92 10.15 -3.76
N ASP A 81 6.84 10.39 -2.83
CA ASP A 81 8.19 10.87 -3.09
C ASP A 81 9.18 9.71 -3.27
N GLN A 82 9.89 9.69 -4.40
CA GLN A 82 10.99 8.75 -4.55
C GLN A 82 12.24 9.29 -3.85
N PRO A 83 12.91 8.48 -3.00
CA PRO A 83 14.18 8.88 -2.42
C PRO A 83 15.28 9.05 -3.49
N PHE A 84 16.31 9.82 -3.14
CA PHE A 84 17.39 10.23 -4.04
C PHE A 84 18.03 9.07 -4.83
N PHE A 85 18.12 7.86 -4.25
CA PHE A 85 18.78 6.72 -4.90
C PHE A 85 18.08 6.25 -6.19
N PHE A 86 16.79 6.55 -6.39
CA PHE A 86 16.08 6.25 -7.64
C PHE A 86 16.69 6.96 -8.86
N MET A 87 17.43 8.06 -8.67
CA MET A 87 18.19 8.70 -9.75
C MET A 87 19.20 7.76 -10.42
N ALA A 88 19.76 6.81 -9.69
CA ALA A 88 20.63 5.79 -10.27
C ALA A 88 19.87 4.88 -11.26
N GLY A 89 18.59 4.57 -10.96
CA GLY A 89 17.70 3.82 -11.85
C GLY A 89 17.43 4.55 -13.16
N TYR A 90 17.07 5.85 -13.08
CA TYR A 90 16.89 6.70 -14.27
C TYR A 90 18.18 6.84 -15.08
N ALA A 91 19.31 7.11 -14.42
CA ALA A 91 20.60 7.23 -15.08
C ALA A 91 21.01 5.93 -15.79
N ALA A 92 20.79 4.77 -15.17
CA ALA A 92 21.02 3.46 -15.79
C ALA A 92 20.13 3.25 -17.01
N GLY A 93 18.82 3.53 -16.89
CA GLY A 93 17.86 3.44 -17.99
C GLY A 93 18.28 4.30 -19.19
N PHE A 94 18.52 5.59 -18.97
CA PHE A 94 18.94 6.52 -20.03
C PHE A 94 20.29 6.15 -20.65
N PHE A 95 21.25 5.68 -19.86
CA PHE A 95 22.53 5.22 -20.36
C PHE A 95 22.36 4.02 -21.32
N LEU A 96 21.59 3.00 -20.92
CA LEU A 96 21.34 1.82 -21.75
C LEU A 96 20.62 2.19 -23.05
N THR A 97 19.62 3.07 -22.98
CA THR A 97 18.92 3.58 -24.16
C THR A 97 19.86 4.30 -25.12
N ALA A 98 20.61 5.29 -24.65
CA ALA A 98 21.52 6.06 -25.48
C ALA A 98 22.65 5.18 -26.06
N TRP A 99 23.19 4.26 -25.26
CA TRP A 99 24.24 3.34 -25.69
C TRP A 99 23.75 2.34 -26.75
N GLY A 100 22.57 1.76 -26.54
CA GLY A 100 21.93 0.86 -27.50
C GLY A 100 21.70 1.54 -28.85
N ILE A 101 21.11 2.73 -28.86
CA ILE A 101 20.87 3.52 -30.08
C ILE A 101 22.19 3.84 -30.79
N LEU A 102 23.19 4.36 -30.08
CA LEU A 102 24.48 4.70 -30.67
C LEU A 102 25.14 3.48 -31.32
N ARG A 103 25.12 2.33 -30.64
CA ARG A 103 25.72 1.09 -31.15
C ARG A 103 24.96 0.54 -32.35
N ALA A 104 23.63 0.61 -32.35
CA ALA A 104 22.80 0.25 -33.51
C ALA A 104 23.14 1.12 -34.73
N VAL A 105 23.16 2.44 -34.55
CA VAL A 105 23.52 3.41 -35.60
C VAL A 105 24.93 3.18 -36.11
N ARG A 106 25.92 3.02 -35.23
CA ARG A 106 27.30 2.75 -35.63
C ARG A 106 27.43 1.43 -36.39
N THR A 107 26.73 0.39 -35.95
CA THR A 107 26.76 -0.92 -36.61
C THR A 107 26.13 -0.85 -38.00
N SER A 108 25.02 -0.10 -38.15
CA SER A 108 24.40 0.19 -39.44
C SER A 108 25.33 0.99 -40.36
N GLN A 109 25.95 2.06 -39.86
CA GLN A 109 26.91 2.87 -40.64
C GLN A 109 28.12 2.05 -41.09
N LEU A 110 28.69 1.23 -40.20
CA LEU A 110 29.81 0.36 -40.56
C LEU A 110 29.41 -0.66 -41.63
N ALA A 111 28.19 -1.18 -41.59
CA ALA A 111 27.70 -2.08 -42.63
C ALA A 111 27.42 -1.35 -43.95
N ALA A 112 26.91 -0.12 -43.92
CA ALA A 112 26.65 0.67 -45.12
C ALA A 112 27.93 1.10 -45.86
N ASN A 113 29.06 1.24 -45.15
CA ASN A 113 30.33 1.68 -45.72
C ASN A 113 31.17 0.55 -46.33
N ILE A 114 30.71 -0.71 -46.29
CA ILE A 114 31.42 -1.85 -46.88
C ILE A 114 30.73 -2.20 -48.21
N PRO A 115 31.45 -2.13 -49.35
CA PRO A 115 30.84 -2.28 -50.68
C PRO A 115 30.48 -3.73 -51.05
N PHE A 116 30.92 -4.71 -50.24
CA PHE A 116 30.63 -6.12 -50.40
C PHE A 116 29.79 -6.66 -49.22
N LYS A 117 29.12 -7.79 -49.41
CA LYS A 117 28.42 -8.45 -48.29
C LYS A 117 29.47 -8.96 -47.30
N ARG A 118 29.30 -8.66 -46.02
CA ARG A 118 30.21 -9.16 -44.98
C ARG A 118 29.97 -10.65 -44.77
N GLY A 119 31.01 -11.45 -44.64
CA GLY A 119 30.86 -12.88 -44.44
C GLY A 119 32.12 -13.70 -44.67
N ARG A 120 31.93 -15.01 -44.70
CA ARG A 120 32.96 -15.99 -45.09
C ARG A 120 32.54 -16.64 -46.39
N TYR A 121 33.46 -16.75 -47.32
CA TYR A 121 33.21 -17.19 -48.70
C TYR A 121 34.24 -18.24 -49.09
N VAL A 122 33.79 -19.41 -49.49
CA VAL A 122 34.65 -20.46 -50.05
C VAL A 122 34.52 -20.39 -51.57
N PHE A 123 35.58 -19.98 -52.23
CA PHE A 123 35.74 -20.07 -53.67
C PHE A 123 36.54 -21.31 -54.03
N ALA A 124 36.63 -21.61 -55.34
CA ALA A 124 37.44 -22.73 -55.81
C ALA A 124 38.92 -22.60 -55.43
N THR A 125 39.46 -21.37 -55.47
CA THR A 125 40.89 -21.10 -55.19
C THR A 125 41.18 -20.68 -53.75
N ASP A 126 40.23 -20.05 -53.04
CA ASP A 126 40.47 -19.41 -51.75
C ASP A 126 39.26 -19.47 -50.80
N LEU A 127 39.55 -19.47 -49.50
CA LEU A 127 38.62 -19.11 -48.44
C LEU A 127 38.86 -17.63 -48.12
N VAL A 128 37.84 -16.82 -48.31
CA VAL A 128 37.87 -15.37 -48.07
C VAL A 128 37.00 -15.03 -46.86
N ILE A 129 37.62 -14.44 -45.86
CA ILE A 129 36.94 -13.89 -44.68
C ILE A 129 36.89 -12.38 -44.87
N ALA A 130 35.69 -11.89 -45.19
CA ALA A 130 35.39 -10.51 -45.51
C ALA A 130 34.53 -9.90 -44.40
N THR A 131 35.07 -9.85 -43.18
CA THR A 131 34.35 -9.34 -42.00
C THR A 131 34.53 -7.84 -41.82
N GLU A 132 35.63 -7.26 -42.27
CA GLU A 132 35.94 -5.83 -42.18
C GLU A 132 36.40 -5.30 -43.55
N THR A 133 37.00 -4.12 -43.62
CA THR A 133 37.60 -3.62 -44.87
C THR A 133 38.79 -4.47 -45.33
N LYS A 134 39.41 -5.19 -44.40
CA LYS A 134 40.46 -6.17 -44.68
C LYS A 134 39.85 -7.52 -45.05
N LEU A 135 40.29 -8.05 -46.19
CA LEU A 135 40.02 -9.41 -46.60
C LEU A 135 41.14 -10.32 -46.10
N THR A 136 40.78 -11.39 -45.39
CA THR A 136 41.72 -12.48 -45.10
C THR A 136 41.49 -13.60 -46.11
N ILE A 137 42.53 -13.92 -46.88
CA ILE A 137 42.49 -14.84 -48.00
C ILE A 137 43.38 -16.04 -47.67
N VAL A 138 42.76 -17.22 -47.61
CA VAL A 138 43.41 -18.49 -47.24
C VAL A 138 43.37 -19.43 -48.46
N PRO A 139 44.53 -19.77 -49.06
CA PRO A 139 44.55 -20.58 -50.28
C PRO A 139 44.02 -22.00 -50.10
N MET A 140 43.16 -22.46 -51.01
CA MET A 140 42.65 -23.85 -51.02
C MET A 140 43.74 -24.89 -51.28
N GLY A 141 44.83 -24.51 -51.93
CA GLY A 141 46.01 -25.37 -52.07
C GLY A 141 46.65 -25.78 -50.74
N ARG A 142 46.34 -25.09 -49.63
CA ARG A 142 46.80 -25.41 -48.27
C ARG A 142 45.77 -26.17 -47.44
N LEU A 143 44.67 -26.59 -48.03
CA LEU A 143 43.65 -27.38 -47.35
C LEU A 143 44.20 -28.79 -47.09
N LEU A 144 44.52 -29.08 -45.82
CA LEU A 144 44.99 -30.38 -45.36
C LEU A 144 43.84 -31.39 -45.29
N LYS A 145 42.68 -30.94 -44.80
CA LYS A 145 41.53 -31.81 -44.54
C LYS A 145 40.21 -31.06 -44.66
N LEU A 146 39.23 -31.71 -45.27
CA LEU A 146 37.82 -31.28 -45.30
C LEU A 146 36.96 -32.40 -44.72
N ASP A 147 36.27 -32.13 -43.61
CA ASP A 147 35.37 -33.08 -42.96
C ASP A 147 33.97 -32.50 -42.78
N GLY A 148 32.93 -33.24 -43.15
CA GLY A 148 31.54 -32.92 -42.82
C GLY A 148 31.05 -33.68 -41.59
N VAL A 149 30.67 -32.98 -40.52
CA VAL A 149 30.11 -33.58 -39.30
C VAL A 149 28.62 -33.28 -39.22
N HIS A 150 27.77 -34.30 -39.35
CA HIS A 150 26.33 -34.14 -39.18
C HIS A 150 25.97 -33.98 -37.70
N ARG A 151 25.25 -32.92 -37.35
CA ARG A 151 24.72 -32.69 -36.00
C ARG A 151 23.27 -33.13 -35.91
N HIS A 152 22.98 -33.93 -34.89
CA HIS A 152 21.63 -34.35 -34.52
C HIS A 152 21.34 -33.89 -33.09
N VAL A 153 20.17 -33.31 -32.85
CA VAL A 153 19.65 -33.03 -31.51
C VAL A 153 18.34 -33.77 -31.39
N ASN A 154 18.26 -34.69 -30.42
CA ASN A 154 17.11 -35.59 -30.23
C ASN A 154 16.75 -36.40 -31.50
N GLY A 155 17.77 -36.92 -32.20
CA GLY A 155 17.60 -37.67 -33.46
C GLY A 155 17.27 -36.80 -34.69
N VAL A 156 16.80 -35.57 -34.50
CA VAL A 156 16.50 -34.64 -35.59
C VAL A 156 17.78 -33.99 -36.09
N TYR A 157 18.02 -34.09 -37.40
CA TYR A 157 19.14 -33.44 -38.08
C TYR A 157 19.02 -31.91 -37.96
N GLN A 158 20.04 -31.26 -37.42
CA GLN A 158 20.09 -29.81 -37.21
C GLN A 158 20.93 -29.09 -38.29
N GLY A 159 21.91 -29.78 -38.86
CA GLY A 159 22.84 -29.24 -39.85
C GLY A 159 24.12 -30.06 -39.97
N THR A 160 24.92 -29.81 -40.99
CA THR A 160 26.25 -30.37 -41.17
C THR A 160 27.27 -29.27 -40.95
N ASP A 161 28.23 -29.50 -40.07
CA ASP A 161 29.39 -28.61 -39.90
C ASP A 161 30.51 -29.10 -40.83
N LEU A 162 30.80 -28.31 -41.87
CA LEU A 162 31.92 -28.53 -42.78
C LEU A 162 33.17 -27.89 -42.18
N ASN A 163 34.15 -28.70 -41.81
CA ASN A 163 35.39 -28.30 -41.15
C ASN A 163 36.53 -28.29 -42.16
N PHE A 164 37.15 -27.14 -42.33
CA PHE A 164 38.29 -26.88 -43.19
C PHE A 164 39.54 -26.75 -42.34
N HIS A 165 40.55 -27.59 -42.57
CA HIS A 165 41.82 -27.52 -41.87
C HIS A 165 42.92 -27.06 -42.82
N PHE A 166 43.53 -25.90 -42.53
CA PHE A 166 44.53 -25.27 -43.37
C PHE A 166 45.92 -25.32 -42.73
N GLU A 167 46.93 -25.61 -43.53
CA GLU A 167 48.33 -25.55 -43.13
C GLU A 167 48.73 -24.10 -42.74
N GLY A 168 49.10 -23.90 -41.48
CA GLY A 168 49.59 -22.62 -40.95
C GLY A 168 48.53 -21.53 -40.69
N TYR A 169 47.25 -21.77 -41.01
CA TYR A 169 46.15 -20.83 -40.69
C TYR A 169 45.25 -21.34 -39.55
N GLY A 170 44.87 -22.62 -39.54
CA GLY A 170 44.04 -23.21 -38.48
C GLY A 170 42.83 -23.98 -38.99
N ARG A 171 41.75 -23.99 -38.20
CA ARG A 171 40.47 -24.63 -38.55
C ARG A 171 39.39 -23.58 -38.75
N GLU A 172 38.63 -23.71 -39.82
CA GLU A 172 37.43 -22.93 -40.09
C GLU A 172 36.25 -23.87 -40.27
N TYR A 173 35.06 -23.45 -39.84
CA TYR A 173 33.87 -24.29 -39.97
C TYR A 173 32.68 -23.50 -40.49
N PHE A 174 31.86 -24.18 -41.28
CA PHE A 174 30.61 -23.68 -41.83
C PHE A 174 29.47 -24.62 -41.49
N THR A 175 28.37 -24.08 -41.00
CA THR A 175 27.16 -24.87 -40.77
C THR A 175 26.24 -24.77 -41.99
N VAL A 176 26.03 -25.89 -42.65
CA VAL A 176 25.08 -26.02 -43.77
C VAL A 176 23.81 -26.70 -43.26
N ARG A 177 22.66 -26.05 -43.47
CA ARG A 177 21.36 -26.65 -43.17
C ARG A 177 20.91 -27.48 -44.36
N GLY A 178 20.90 -28.79 -44.18
CA GLY A 178 20.43 -29.77 -45.17
C GLY A 178 21.53 -30.76 -45.50
N LYS A 179 21.29 -32.04 -45.24
CA LYS A 179 22.29 -33.09 -45.44
C LYS A 179 22.74 -33.17 -46.90
N MET A 180 21.77 -33.26 -47.81
CA MET A 180 22.00 -33.33 -49.26
C MET A 180 22.76 -32.10 -49.79
N LEU A 181 22.41 -30.90 -49.31
CA LEU A 181 23.12 -29.67 -49.70
C LEU A 181 24.57 -29.68 -49.21
N ALA A 182 24.82 -30.14 -47.98
CA ALA A 182 26.18 -30.26 -47.46
C ALA A 182 27.02 -31.27 -48.24
N GLU A 183 26.43 -32.39 -48.65
CA GLU A 183 27.06 -33.39 -49.52
C GLU A 183 27.37 -32.80 -50.90
N GLN A 184 26.40 -32.12 -51.52
CA GLN A 184 26.58 -31.43 -52.79
C GLN A 184 27.74 -30.42 -52.74
N ILE A 185 27.82 -29.61 -51.68
CA ILE A 185 28.89 -28.62 -51.50
C ILE A 185 30.27 -29.29 -51.41
N MET A 186 30.38 -30.43 -50.73
CA MET A 186 31.63 -31.20 -50.68
C MET A 186 32.04 -31.74 -52.06
N ASP A 187 31.07 -32.19 -52.86
CA ASP A 187 31.32 -32.68 -54.21
C ASP A 187 31.67 -31.54 -55.18
N ASP A 188 30.98 -30.40 -55.12
CA ASP A 188 31.29 -29.20 -55.89
C ASP A 188 32.71 -28.68 -55.59
N MET A 189 33.15 -28.76 -54.33
CA MET A 189 34.52 -28.46 -53.95
C MET A 189 35.53 -29.41 -54.61
N ARG A 190 35.30 -30.73 -54.54
CA ARG A 190 36.19 -31.73 -55.16
C ARG A 190 36.29 -31.51 -56.66
N PHE A 191 35.15 -31.29 -57.30
CA PHE A 191 35.06 -31.01 -58.73
C PHE A 191 35.81 -29.73 -59.11
N SER A 192 35.65 -28.67 -58.33
CA SER A 192 36.36 -27.40 -58.55
C SER A 192 37.88 -27.56 -58.41
N GLN A 193 38.36 -28.32 -57.42
CA GLN A 193 39.80 -28.61 -57.28
C GLN A 193 40.36 -29.44 -58.45
N GLN A 194 39.56 -30.37 -58.98
CA GLN A 194 39.94 -31.12 -60.17
C GLN A 194 40.08 -30.21 -61.40
N ARG A 195 39.10 -29.32 -61.63
CA ARG A 195 39.14 -28.35 -62.74
C ARG A 195 40.31 -27.38 -62.65
N ILE A 196 40.67 -26.93 -61.44
CA ILE A 196 41.87 -26.11 -61.25
C ILE A 196 43.13 -26.89 -61.64
N ARG A 197 43.28 -28.14 -61.18
CA ARG A 197 44.45 -28.97 -61.55
C ARG A 197 44.56 -29.19 -63.05
N GLU A 198 43.44 -29.47 -63.72
CA GLU A 198 43.37 -29.63 -65.17
C GLU A 198 43.74 -28.34 -65.90
N ALA A 199 43.18 -27.20 -65.50
CA ALA A 199 43.51 -25.90 -66.10
C ALA A 199 44.99 -25.52 -65.90
N VAL A 200 45.58 -25.83 -64.73
CA VAL A 200 47.02 -25.66 -64.49
C VAL A 200 47.85 -26.58 -65.39
N GLN A 201 47.47 -27.85 -65.56
CA GLN A 201 48.17 -28.80 -66.43
C GLN A 201 48.14 -28.39 -67.89
N LEU A 202 47.00 -27.88 -68.36
CA LEU A 202 46.80 -27.39 -69.72
C LEU A 202 47.34 -25.96 -69.95
N GLN A 203 47.84 -25.31 -68.90
CA GLN A 203 48.23 -23.89 -68.91
C GLN A 203 47.12 -22.95 -69.42
N ASP A 204 45.85 -23.32 -69.17
CA ASP A 204 44.67 -22.54 -69.57
C ASP A 204 44.43 -21.40 -68.58
N LEU A 205 45.09 -20.27 -68.84
CA LEU A 205 45.00 -19.06 -68.02
C LEU A 205 43.57 -18.47 -68.03
N GLU A 206 42.80 -18.66 -69.11
CA GLU A 206 41.43 -18.15 -69.19
C GLU A 206 40.50 -18.96 -68.27
N ALA A 207 40.63 -20.29 -68.25
CA ALA A 207 39.91 -21.13 -67.32
C ALA A 207 40.27 -20.83 -65.85
N LEU A 208 41.56 -20.57 -65.57
CA LEU A 208 41.99 -20.15 -64.23
C LEU A 208 41.42 -18.79 -63.84
N ALA A 209 41.43 -17.81 -64.74
CA ALA A 209 40.84 -16.49 -64.51
C ALA A 209 39.33 -16.55 -64.22
N LYS A 210 38.61 -17.49 -64.85
CA LYS A 210 37.17 -17.71 -64.60
C LYS A 210 36.88 -18.33 -63.23
N MET A 211 37.82 -19.08 -62.65
CA MET A 211 37.65 -19.79 -61.37
C MET A 211 38.26 -19.06 -60.17
N ASP A 212 39.15 -18.09 -60.40
CA ASP A 212 39.87 -17.35 -59.36
C ASP A 212 39.37 -15.89 -59.26
N VAL A 213 38.77 -15.54 -58.12
CA VAL A 213 38.26 -14.18 -57.88
C VAL A 213 39.39 -13.15 -57.85
N PHE A 214 40.61 -13.56 -57.49
CA PHE A 214 41.77 -12.67 -57.34
C PHE A 214 42.82 -12.88 -58.43
N PHE A 215 42.44 -13.41 -59.60
CA PHE A 215 43.37 -13.74 -60.69
C PHE A 215 44.25 -12.54 -61.08
N GLU A 216 43.64 -11.39 -61.36
CA GLU A 216 44.32 -10.16 -61.77
C GLU A 216 45.26 -9.67 -60.68
N ALA A 217 44.81 -9.70 -59.42
CA ALA A 217 45.67 -9.35 -58.31
C ALA A 217 46.89 -10.29 -58.23
N ARG A 218 46.70 -11.61 -58.35
CA ARG A 218 47.76 -12.63 -58.23
C ARG A 218 48.86 -12.55 -59.29
N ILE A 219 48.54 -12.10 -60.50
CA ILE A 219 49.52 -11.92 -61.59
C ILE A 219 50.29 -10.59 -61.48
N THR A 220 49.86 -9.68 -60.60
CA THR A 220 50.60 -8.44 -60.32
C THR A 220 51.67 -8.65 -59.24
N GLU A 221 52.75 -7.89 -59.32
CA GLU A 221 53.80 -7.90 -58.28
C GLU A 221 53.25 -7.51 -56.90
N GLN A 222 52.16 -6.74 -56.87
CA GLN A 222 51.51 -6.22 -55.66
C GLN A 222 51.00 -7.34 -54.74
N TRP A 223 50.57 -8.47 -55.30
CA TRP A 223 50.10 -9.58 -54.48
C TRP A 223 51.23 -10.14 -53.63
N ASN A 224 52.44 -10.26 -54.20
CA ASN A 224 53.59 -10.94 -53.60
C ASN A 224 54.45 -10.06 -52.68
N ASP A 225 54.27 -8.75 -52.70
CA ASP A 225 54.96 -7.82 -51.79
C ASP A 225 53.97 -7.10 -50.84
N PRO A 226 53.87 -7.50 -49.56
CA PRO A 226 52.98 -6.87 -48.59
C PRO A 226 53.30 -5.39 -48.34
N LEU A 227 54.55 -4.94 -48.55
CA LEU A 227 54.92 -3.53 -48.41
C LEU A 227 54.43 -2.68 -49.59
N VAL A 228 54.25 -3.30 -50.77
CA VAL A 228 53.63 -2.64 -51.93
C VAL A 228 52.13 -2.54 -51.71
N ALA A 229 51.49 -3.60 -51.23
CA ALA A 229 50.07 -3.61 -50.90
C ALA A 229 49.70 -2.55 -49.84
N ASP A 230 50.48 -2.45 -48.75
CA ASP A 230 50.26 -1.44 -47.70
C ASP A 230 50.46 -0.01 -48.21
N ARG A 231 51.43 0.22 -49.10
CA ARG A 231 51.65 1.55 -49.72
C ARG A 231 50.49 1.94 -50.63
N LEU A 232 50.02 1.02 -51.48
CA LEU A 232 48.88 1.27 -52.36
C LEU A 232 47.58 1.47 -51.58
N ALA A 233 47.39 0.74 -50.46
CA ALA A 233 46.28 0.98 -49.55
C ALA A 233 46.32 2.40 -48.96
N GLN A 234 47.49 2.86 -48.53
CA GLN A 234 47.68 4.23 -48.02
C GLN A 234 47.50 5.29 -49.10
N GLU A 235 47.92 5.00 -50.34
CA GLU A 235 47.79 5.90 -51.48
C GLU A 235 46.33 6.01 -51.95
N ALA A 236 45.57 4.91 -51.97
CA ALA A 236 44.14 4.89 -52.25
C ALA A 236 43.30 5.62 -51.17
N LEU A 237 43.83 5.78 -49.95
CA LEU A 237 43.22 6.52 -48.85
C LEU A 237 43.56 8.02 -48.87
N ARG A 238 44.46 8.49 -49.76
CA ARG A 238 44.77 9.92 -49.86
C ARG A 238 43.57 10.69 -50.42
N PRO A 239 43.04 11.69 -49.69
CA PRO A 239 41.88 12.47 -50.13
C PRO A 239 42.14 13.35 -51.36
N ASP A 240 43.40 13.52 -51.77
CA ASP A 240 43.82 14.46 -52.82
C ASP A 240 43.60 13.94 -54.25
N GLY A 241 43.12 12.69 -54.42
CA GLY A 241 42.76 12.14 -55.73
C GLY A 241 43.90 12.08 -56.75
N SER A 242 45.17 12.23 -56.32
CA SER A 242 46.30 12.48 -57.22
C SER A 242 47.22 11.28 -57.47
N GLY A 243 46.97 10.12 -56.85
CA GLY A 243 47.78 8.91 -57.02
C GLY A 243 47.28 7.94 -58.10
N GLY A 244 47.82 8.03 -59.32
CA GLY A 244 47.87 6.92 -60.30
C GLY A 244 47.26 7.17 -61.70
N PRO A 245 47.95 6.80 -62.81
CA PRO A 245 47.59 7.20 -64.18
C PRO A 245 46.39 6.43 -64.72
N SER A 246 45.28 7.15 -64.98
CA SER A 246 44.15 6.62 -65.73
C SER A 246 44.47 6.57 -67.24
N THR A 247 44.83 5.38 -67.73
CA THR A 247 44.83 5.07 -69.18
C THR A 247 43.74 4.08 -69.58
N TYR A 248 42.62 4.05 -68.86
CA TYR A 248 41.37 3.45 -69.37
C TYR A 248 40.26 4.50 -69.39
N ARG A 249 40.38 5.38 -70.38
CA ARG A 249 39.35 6.32 -70.82
C ARG A 249 38.55 5.64 -71.93
N THR A 250 37.61 4.77 -71.58
CA THR A 250 36.50 4.42 -72.48
C THR A 250 35.42 5.48 -72.29
N ALA A 251 35.07 6.11 -73.41
CA ALA A 251 34.18 7.25 -73.49
C ALA A 251 32.71 6.89 -73.18
N ASP A 252 32.00 7.93 -72.73
CA ASP A 252 30.56 8.15 -72.82
C ASP A 252 29.63 7.46 -71.82
N LYS A 253 29.49 8.10 -70.64
CA LYS A 253 28.18 8.41 -70.02
C LYS A 253 28.31 9.50 -68.95
N PRO A 254 27.61 10.63 -69.04
CA PRO A 254 27.49 11.56 -67.93
C PRO A 254 26.37 11.08 -67.00
N LEU A 255 26.70 10.89 -65.71
CA LEU A 255 25.68 10.83 -64.66
C LEU A 255 26.03 11.88 -63.62
N ASP A 256 25.13 12.83 -63.46
CA ASP A 256 25.19 13.93 -62.52
C ASP A 256 25.17 13.47 -61.05
N ALA A 257 25.79 14.32 -60.22
CA ALA A 257 25.52 14.58 -58.80
C ALA A 257 26.03 13.60 -57.73
N ASN A 258 27.20 13.92 -57.13
CA ASN A 258 27.32 14.76 -55.91
C ASN A 258 28.54 14.35 -55.03
N PRO A 259 29.71 15.03 -55.11
CA PRO A 259 30.97 14.54 -54.51
C PRO A 259 31.26 15.00 -53.06
N HIS A 260 30.26 15.27 -52.23
CA HIS A 260 30.49 15.78 -50.86
C HIS A 260 29.96 14.88 -49.73
N LYS A 261 30.43 13.64 -49.63
CA LYS A 261 30.40 12.85 -48.36
C LYS A 261 31.54 11.83 -48.27
N GLN A 262 32.80 12.22 -48.49
CA GLN A 262 33.93 11.39 -48.07
C GLN A 262 34.29 11.74 -46.63
N GLY A 263 33.68 10.98 -45.72
CA GLY A 263 33.92 11.07 -44.28
C GLY A 263 35.32 10.59 -43.92
N VAL A 264 36.02 11.42 -43.14
CA VAL A 264 37.28 11.17 -42.46
C VAL A 264 37.25 9.82 -41.71
N PHE A 265 37.95 8.80 -42.23
CA PHE A 265 38.09 7.51 -41.57
C PHE A 265 39.38 7.42 -40.72
N ALA A 266 39.22 6.71 -39.59
CA ALA A 266 40.25 6.13 -38.72
C ALA A 266 41.12 7.07 -37.86
N LYS A 267 40.69 7.27 -36.61
CA LYS A 267 41.58 7.54 -35.45
C LYS A 267 41.33 6.49 -34.35
N PRO A 268 42.34 6.18 -33.51
CA PRO A 268 42.50 4.91 -32.78
C PRO A 268 41.47 4.63 -31.66
N PRO A 269 41.38 3.36 -31.18
CA PRO A 269 40.32 2.83 -30.30
C PRO A 269 40.14 3.47 -28.90
N GLY A 270 40.99 4.42 -28.48
CA GLY A 270 40.83 5.15 -27.20
C GLY A 270 39.56 6.02 -27.09
N ARG A 271 38.83 6.27 -28.19
CA ARG A 271 37.62 7.12 -28.20
C ARG A 271 36.33 6.42 -27.77
N ILE A 272 36.28 5.09 -27.69
CA ILE A 272 35.04 4.39 -27.32
C ILE A 272 34.72 4.58 -25.84
N ALA A 273 35.74 4.48 -24.97
CA ALA A 273 35.62 4.77 -23.55
C ALA A 273 35.17 6.23 -23.32
N ASN A 274 35.77 7.19 -24.05
CA ASN A 274 35.37 8.60 -23.95
C ASN A 274 33.92 8.85 -24.38
N ARG A 275 33.42 8.11 -25.39
CA ARG A 275 32.01 8.22 -25.81
C ARG A 275 31.07 7.63 -24.78
N ALA A 276 31.37 6.45 -24.24
CA ALA A 276 30.59 5.86 -23.16
C ALA A 276 30.53 6.79 -21.94
N ALA A 277 31.64 7.42 -21.58
CA ALA A 277 31.69 8.42 -20.52
C ALA A 277 30.81 9.64 -20.80
N ILE A 278 30.79 10.16 -22.04
CA ILE A 278 29.90 11.28 -22.42
C ILE A 278 28.43 10.89 -22.29
N PHE A 279 28.04 9.68 -22.69
CA PHE A 279 26.65 9.22 -22.52
C PHE A 279 26.28 8.98 -21.07
N ALA A 280 27.20 8.45 -20.27
CA ALA A 280 27.02 8.32 -18.82
C ALA A 280 26.81 9.70 -18.18
N MET A 281 27.62 10.70 -18.55
CA MET A 281 27.43 12.09 -18.10
C MET A 281 26.09 12.65 -18.55
N GLY A 282 25.69 12.44 -19.81
CA GLY A 282 24.38 12.87 -20.30
C GLY A 282 23.23 12.24 -19.51
N ALA A 283 23.28 10.93 -19.27
CA ALA A 283 22.28 10.23 -18.47
C ALA A 283 22.19 10.77 -17.04
N MET A 284 23.33 11.08 -16.41
CA MET A 284 23.38 11.71 -15.10
C MET A 284 22.83 13.14 -15.08
N VAL A 285 22.91 13.88 -16.19
CA VAL A 285 22.34 15.23 -16.31
C VAL A 285 20.81 15.18 -16.45
N PHE A 286 20.27 14.18 -17.17
CA PHE A 286 18.83 14.05 -17.37
C PHE A 286 18.08 13.38 -16.22
N ALA A 287 18.75 12.57 -15.39
CA ALA A 287 18.10 11.87 -14.28
C ALA A 287 17.48 12.83 -13.22
N PRO A 288 18.17 13.88 -12.72
CA PRO A 288 17.61 14.78 -11.72
C PRO A 288 16.33 15.51 -12.14
N PRO A 289 16.23 16.17 -13.33
CA PRO A 289 14.98 16.87 -13.70
C PRO A 289 13.82 15.91 -13.93
N VAL A 290 14.08 14.68 -14.42
CA VAL A 290 13.04 13.66 -14.60
C VAL A 290 12.56 13.14 -13.24
N TRP A 291 13.48 12.85 -12.31
CA TRP A 291 13.14 12.44 -10.94
C TRP A 291 12.34 13.52 -10.21
N PHE A 292 12.77 14.79 -10.31
CA PHE A 292 12.05 15.91 -9.70
C PHE A 292 10.65 16.09 -10.32
N GLY A 293 10.55 16.07 -11.65
CA GLY A 293 9.27 16.17 -12.36
C GLY A 293 8.33 15.01 -12.04
N ARG A 294 8.85 13.79 -11.88
CA ARG A 294 8.06 12.63 -11.43
C ARG A 294 7.57 12.81 -10.01
N ASN A 295 8.40 13.26 -9.07
CA ASN A 295 7.98 13.48 -7.68
C ASN A 295 6.92 14.58 -7.57
N LEU A 296 7.07 15.67 -8.33
CA LEU A 296 6.07 16.73 -8.44
C LEU A 296 4.72 16.19 -8.95
N ALA A 297 4.74 15.40 -10.03
CA ALA A 297 3.53 14.81 -10.61
C ALA A 297 2.91 13.73 -9.70
N SER A 298 3.73 13.01 -8.95
CA SER A 298 3.30 11.98 -8.00
C SER A 298 2.64 12.60 -6.77
N ASP A 299 3.18 13.71 -6.24
CA ASP A 299 2.56 14.48 -5.16
C ASP A 299 1.18 15.03 -5.56
N GLU A 300 1.07 15.59 -6.76
CA GLU A 300 -0.22 16.09 -7.27
C GLU A 300 -1.25 14.96 -7.40
N ALA A 301 -0.84 13.78 -7.85
CA ALA A 301 -1.72 12.61 -7.92
C ALA A 301 -2.13 12.11 -6.53
N ALA A 302 -1.21 12.10 -5.56
CA ALA A 302 -1.49 11.73 -4.18
C ALA A 302 -2.44 12.73 -3.50
N PHE A 303 -2.27 14.02 -3.77
CA PHE A 303 -3.16 15.07 -3.30
C PHE A 303 -4.57 14.92 -3.89
N ALA A 304 -4.67 14.69 -5.21
CA ALA A 304 -5.95 14.43 -5.86
C ALA A 304 -6.66 13.18 -5.31
N GLU A 305 -5.91 12.12 -4.98
CA GLU A 305 -6.46 10.93 -4.33
C GLU A 305 -6.99 11.26 -2.91
N ALA A 306 -6.24 12.05 -2.13
CA ALA A 306 -6.67 12.48 -0.80
C ALA A 306 -7.95 13.34 -0.86
N GLN A 307 -8.04 14.25 -1.84
CA GLN A 307 -9.26 15.03 -2.10
C GLN A 307 -10.44 14.14 -2.52
N GLN A 308 -10.20 13.11 -3.34
CA GLN A 308 -11.24 12.17 -3.74
C GLN A 308 -11.79 11.40 -2.53
N TRP A 309 -10.96 11.08 -1.54
CA TRP A 309 -11.41 10.43 -0.30
C TRP A 309 -12.18 11.39 0.61
N GLY A 310 -11.80 12.68 0.63
CA GLY A 310 -12.52 13.72 1.37
C GLY A 310 -12.70 13.42 2.86
N SER A 311 -11.74 12.70 3.47
CA SER A 311 -11.82 12.25 4.87
C SER A 311 -10.60 12.68 5.66
N THR A 312 -10.75 12.78 6.98
CA THR A 312 -9.64 13.14 7.88
C THR A 312 -8.49 12.15 7.76
N SER A 313 -8.80 10.86 7.61
CA SER A 313 -7.82 9.79 7.45
C SER A 313 -6.98 9.92 6.17
N GLY A 314 -7.61 10.28 5.05
CA GLY A 314 -6.94 10.50 3.76
C GLY A 314 -6.01 11.71 3.81
N TYR A 315 -6.50 12.82 4.34
CA TYR A 315 -5.71 14.04 4.51
C TYR A 315 -4.55 13.88 5.50
N ARG A 316 -4.78 13.23 6.66
CA ARG A 316 -3.70 12.91 7.62
C ARG A 316 -2.65 11.99 7.00
N ALA A 317 -3.05 11.03 6.16
CA ALA A 317 -2.10 10.16 5.46
C ALA A 317 -1.26 10.93 4.43
N TYR A 318 -1.83 11.90 3.73
CA TYR A 318 -1.11 12.78 2.81
C TYR A 318 -0.12 13.70 3.54
N VAL A 319 -0.57 14.34 4.63
CA VAL A 319 0.28 15.20 5.48
C VAL A 319 1.44 14.42 6.08
N ALA A 320 1.23 13.17 6.50
CA ALA A 320 2.29 12.32 7.02
C ALA A 320 3.39 12.01 5.98
N GLY A 321 3.07 12.12 4.69
CA GLY A 321 4.04 12.03 3.60
C GLY A 321 4.76 13.35 3.30
N HIS A 322 4.51 14.45 4.03
CA HIS A 322 5.09 15.79 3.81
C HIS A 322 4.82 16.39 2.42
N GLY A 323 3.58 16.23 1.93
CA GLY A 323 3.13 16.72 0.62
C GLY A 323 3.36 18.22 0.40
N MET A 324 3.53 18.64 -0.86
CA MET A 324 3.70 20.09 -1.14
C MET A 324 2.45 20.90 -0.78
N HIS A 325 1.28 20.27 -0.77
CA HIS A 325 0.01 20.87 -0.37
C HIS A 325 -0.28 20.73 1.13
N GLU A 326 0.70 20.30 1.95
CA GLU A 326 0.53 20.07 3.40
C GLU A 326 -0.15 21.26 4.09
N ARG A 327 0.30 22.49 3.79
CA ARG A 327 -0.28 23.69 4.40
C ARG A 327 -1.76 23.88 4.06
N ALA A 328 -2.13 23.76 2.78
CA ALA A 328 -3.52 23.90 2.36
C ALA A 328 -4.40 22.77 2.97
N VAL A 329 -3.85 21.56 3.07
CA VAL A 329 -4.55 20.44 3.70
C VAL A 329 -4.76 20.69 5.19
N VAL A 330 -3.73 21.09 5.93
CA VAL A 330 -3.81 21.30 7.38
C VAL A 330 -4.68 22.50 7.73
N ASP A 331 -4.53 23.61 7.00
CA ASP A 331 -5.19 24.87 7.32
C ASP A 331 -6.67 24.90 6.86
N GLU A 332 -7.02 24.21 5.76
CA GLU A 332 -8.35 24.31 5.13
C GLU A 332 -9.08 22.97 5.06
N LEU A 333 -8.52 21.98 4.35
CA LEU A 333 -9.25 20.76 3.95
C LEU A 333 -9.47 19.76 5.09
N LEU A 334 -8.49 19.62 5.99
CA LEU A 334 -8.56 18.68 7.10
C LEU A 334 -9.59 19.13 8.15
N PRO A 335 -9.64 20.42 8.58
CA PRO A 335 -10.73 20.91 9.40
C PRO A 335 -12.10 20.78 8.74
N GLU A 336 -12.22 21.04 7.43
CA GLU A 336 -13.49 20.86 6.70
C GLU A 336 -13.97 19.40 6.75
N ALA A 337 -13.08 18.44 6.45
CA ALA A 337 -13.42 17.02 6.54
C ALA A 337 -13.73 16.56 7.97
N ALA A 338 -13.01 17.08 8.98
CA ALA A 338 -13.26 16.77 10.38
C ALA A 338 -14.62 17.27 10.85
N PHE A 339 -15.01 18.47 10.40
CA PHE A 339 -16.34 19.02 10.66
C PHE A 339 -17.44 18.17 10.00
N ASP A 340 -17.27 17.79 8.73
CA ASP A 340 -18.23 16.96 8.01
C ASP A 340 -18.37 15.55 8.63
N GLU A 341 -17.27 14.99 9.15
CA GLU A 341 -17.28 13.75 9.93
C GLU A 341 -18.03 13.91 11.25
N ALA A 342 -17.80 15.01 11.98
CA ALA A 342 -18.51 15.31 13.22
C ALA A 342 -20.02 15.53 13.00
N GLN A 343 -20.40 16.22 11.93
CA GLN A 343 -21.81 16.38 11.54
C GLN A 343 -22.47 15.03 11.20
N ARG A 344 -21.76 14.14 10.49
CA ARG A 344 -22.25 12.80 10.16
C ARG A 344 -22.40 11.90 11.38
N ALA A 345 -21.48 12.00 12.35
CA ALA A 345 -21.61 11.31 13.63
C ALA A 345 -22.87 11.77 14.39
N GLY A 346 -23.22 13.05 14.24
CA GLY A 346 -24.47 13.60 14.76
C GLY A 346 -24.52 13.73 16.28
N THR A 347 -23.35 13.68 16.94
CA THR A 347 -23.19 13.80 18.39
C THR A 347 -22.57 15.15 18.76
N VAL A 348 -22.96 15.68 19.91
CA VAL A 348 -22.38 16.89 20.51
C VAL A 348 -20.91 16.66 20.86
N SER A 349 -20.53 15.48 21.35
CA SER A 349 -19.14 15.14 21.66
C SER A 349 -18.24 15.25 20.44
N ALA A 350 -18.65 14.71 19.28
CA ALA A 350 -17.86 14.81 18.06
C ALA A 350 -17.69 16.27 17.58
N LEU A 351 -18.74 17.08 17.68
CA LEU A 351 -18.67 18.51 17.33
C LEU A 351 -17.77 19.29 18.29
N ARG A 352 -17.78 18.97 19.58
CA ARG A 352 -16.88 19.57 20.57
C ARG A 352 -15.43 19.15 20.37
N ASP A 353 -15.20 17.88 20.06
CA ASP A 353 -13.87 17.39 19.73
C ASP A 353 -13.32 18.13 18.51
N PHE A 354 -14.15 18.36 17.48
CA PHE A 354 -13.80 19.21 16.36
C PHE A 354 -13.39 20.63 16.79
N VAL A 355 -14.20 21.31 17.62
CA VAL A 355 -13.89 22.67 18.12
C VAL A 355 -12.58 22.69 18.93
N ARG A 356 -12.28 21.62 19.66
CA ARG A 356 -11.06 21.51 20.48
C ARG A 356 -9.82 21.22 19.63
N GLU A 357 -9.94 20.35 18.64
CA GLU A 357 -8.84 19.98 17.74
C GLU A 357 -8.55 21.07 16.69
N HIS A 358 -9.57 21.85 16.31
CA HIS A 358 -9.48 22.88 15.27
C HIS A 358 -10.01 24.25 15.72
N PRO A 359 -9.44 24.86 16.79
CA PRO A 359 -9.98 26.10 17.38
C PRO A 359 -9.89 27.32 16.45
N ASP A 360 -8.99 27.30 15.47
CA ASP A 360 -8.79 28.38 14.50
C ASP A 360 -9.54 28.16 13.18
N SER A 361 -10.33 27.08 13.05
CA SER A 361 -11.07 26.78 11.83
C SER A 361 -12.23 27.75 11.61
N ALA A 362 -12.47 28.12 10.35
CA ALA A 362 -13.64 28.90 9.96
C ALA A 362 -14.98 28.20 10.25
N ARG A 363 -14.97 26.88 10.53
CA ARG A 363 -16.17 26.08 10.84
C ARG A 363 -16.48 25.99 12.34
N VAL A 364 -15.71 26.64 13.21
CA VAL A 364 -15.95 26.61 14.67
C VAL A 364 -17.32 27.19 15.03
N ASP A 365 -17.71 28.31 14.41
CA ASP A 365 -19.03 28.91 14.66
C ASP A 365 -20.17 28.00 14.20
N ASP A 366 -20.01 27.35 13.03
CA ASP A 366 -20.97 26.37 12.52
C ASP A 366 -21.09 25.15 13.44
N ALA A 367 -19.98 24.68 14.03
CA ALA A 367 -19.98 23.58 14.99
C ALA A 367 -20.68 23.97 16.30
N ARG A 368 -20.45 25.18 16.80
CA ARG A 368 -21.14 25.71 17.97
C ARG A 368 -22.63 25.88 17.71
N GLN A 369 -23.02 26.34 16.52
CA GLN A 369 -24.42 26.40 16.13
C GLN A 369 -25.06 25.00 16.06
N ALA A 370 -24.38 24.02 15.47
CA ALA A 370 -24.89 22.65 15.41
C ALA A 370 -25.05 22.03 16.81
N ILE A 371 -24.11 22.31 17.74
CA ILE A 371 -24.25 21.92 19.15
C ILE A 371 -25.51 22.57 19.74
N HIS A 372 -25.68 23.88 19.58
CA HIS A 372 -26.86 24.61 20.08
C HIS A 372 -28.18 24.01 19.55
N GLU A 373 -28.25 23.74 18.25
CA GLU A 373 -29.43 23.13 17.61
C GLU A 373 -29.75 21.75 18.20
N ARG A 374 -28.74 20.94 18.52
CA ARG A 374 -28.92 19.64 19.20
C ARG A 374 -29.48 19.82 20.62
N PHE A 375 -28.97 20.78 21.39
CA PHE A 375 -29.51 21.10 22.72
C PHE A 375 -30.94 21.60 22.66
N VAL A 376 -31.28 22.43 21.67
CA VAL A 376 -32.66 22.89 21.43
C VAL A 376 -33.56 21.71 21.08
N GLN A 377 -33.11 20.78 20.23
CA GLN A 377 -33.86 19.59 19.89
C GLN A 377 -34.09 18.71 21.13
N VAL A 378 -33.04 18.36 21.88
CA VAL A 378 -33.15 17.56 23.11
C VAL A 378 -34.09 18.21 24.12
N ARG A 379 -34.04 19.54 24.26
CA ARG A 379 -34.97 20.29 25.10
C ARG A 379 -36.42 20.13 24.63
N GLN A 380 -36.68 20.23 23.34
CA GLN A 380 -38.03 20.06 22.77
C GLN A 380 -38.53 18.63 22.96
N ASP A 381 -37.69 17.64 22.70
CA ASP A 381 -38.01 16.22 22.87
C ASP A 381 -38.33 15.91 24.33
N PHE A 382 -37.51 16.43 25.25
CA PHE A 382 -37.79 16.37 26.69
C PHE A 382 -39.12 17.02 27.05
N LEU A 383 -39.37 18.28 26.66
CA LEU A 383 -40.61 18.98 26.98
C LEU A 383 -41.85 18.28 26.44
N SER A 384 -41.74 17.59 25.29
CA SER A 384 -42.85 16.82 24.72
C SER A 384 -43.22 15.58 25.56
N GLN A 385 -42.28 15.08 26.36
CA GLN A 385 -42.41 13.87 27.18
C GLN A 385 -42.43 14.15 28.69
N ALA A 386 -42.09 15.37 29.10
CA ALA A 386 -41.96 15.78 30.48
C ALA A 386 -43.27 15.62 31.27
N ALA A 387 -43.17 15.17 32.51
CA ALA A 387 -44.29 15.11 33.43
C ALA A 387 -44.91 16.50 33.64
N THR A 388 -46.24 16.57 33.72
CA THR A 388 -47.00 17.82 33.87
C THR A 388 -47.40 18.11 35.32
N GLY A 389 -47.01 17.25 36.26
CA GLY A 389 -47.40 17.34 37.67
C GLY A 389 -46.73 18.50 38.42
N ASP A 390 -45.54 18.91 38.00
CA ASP A 390 -44.81 20.06 38.58
C ASP A 390 -44.34 21.02 37.47
N PRO A 391 -44.85 22.26 37.41
CA PRO A 391 -44.42 23.23 36.41
C PRO A 391 -42.99 23.71 36.59
N ASN A 392 -42.36 23.54 37.76
CA ASN A 392 -40.98 23.97 38.00
C ASN A 392 -39.96 22.99 37.44
N MET A 393 -40.31 21.70 37.33
CA MET A 393 -39.40 20.66 36.87
C MET A 393 -38.90 20.92 35.44
N PRO A 394 -39.77 21.18 34.43
CA PRO A 394 -39.30 21.46 33.07
C PRO A 394 -38.49 22.76 32.97
N VAL A 395 -38.80 23.76 33.80
CA VAL A 395 -38.05 25.03 33.86
C VAL A 395 -36.65 24.80 34.40
N PHE A 396 -36.52 24.01 35.47
CA PHE A 396 -35.22 23.64 36.03
C PHE A 396 -34.37 22.86 35.02
N MET A 397 -34.94 21.85 34.36
CA MET A 397 -34.24 21.07 33.35
C MET A 397 -33.80 21.93 32.15
N GLY A 398 -34.60 22.93 31.77
CA GLY A 398 -34.20 23.92 30.77
C GLY A 398 -32.93 24.67 31.16
N ARG A 399 -32.85 25.16 32.41
CA ARG A 399 -31.64 25.83 32.95
C ARG A 399 -30.45 24.89 33.05
N LEU A 400 -30.68 23.63 33.43
CA LEU A 400 -29.62 22.61 33.46
C LEU A 400 -29.02 22.40 32.07
N LEU A 401 -29.86 22.28 31.03
CA LEU A 401 -29.38 22.15 29.65
C LEU A 401 -28.65 23.40 29.17
N ASP A 402 -29.15 24.60 29.49
CA ASP A 402 -28.45 25.86 29.18
C ASP A 402 -27.05 25.89 29.82
N TRP A 403 -26.95 25.44 31.07
CA TRP A 403 -25.68 25.37 31.79
C TRP A 403 -24.73 24.33 31.18
N LEU A 404 -25.24 23.13 30.85
CA LEU A 404 -24.45 22.06 30.23
C LEU A 404 -23.94 22.47 28.84
N GLU A 405 -24.75 23.16 28.04
CA GLU A 405 -24.35 23.69 26.75
C GLU A 405 -23.19 24.68 26.90
N ALA A 406 -23.29 25.61 27.85
CA ALA A 406 -22.29 26.65 28.10
C ALA A 406 -20.95 26.14 28.68
N HIS A 407 -20.93 24.94 29.28
CA HIS A 407 -19.75 24.39 29.98
C HIS A 407 -19.20 23.11 29.35
N ASP A 408 -19.54 22.82 28.09
CA ASP A 408 -19.09 21.63 27.37
C ASP A 408 -19.59 20.27 27.94
N SER A 409 -20.81 20.24 28.51
CA SER A 409 -21.48 19.08 29.15
C SER A 409 -20.57 18.26 30.05
N PRO A 410 -20.07 18.84 31.15
CA PRO A 410 -19.44 18.00 32.16
C PRO A 410 -20.50 17.05 32.74
N PRO A 411 -20.07 15.91 33.30
CA PRO A 411 -20.99 14.96 33.90
C PRO A 411 -21.75 15.61 35.04
N VAL A 412 -23.03 15.28 35.13
CA VAL A 412 -23.90 15.62 36.25
C VAL A 412 -23.65 14.60 37.36
N ARG A 413 -23.19 15.09 38.52
CA ARG A 413 -22.69 14.26 39.62
C ARG A 413 -23.84 13.71 40.47
N VAL A 414 -23.95 12.39 40.59
CA VAL A 414 -24.93 11.75 41.48
C VAL A 414 -24.28 11.46 42.82
N ARG A 415 -24.68 12.18 43.87
CA ARG A 415 -24.07 12.14 45.21
C ARG A 415 -25.05 11.56 46.21
N PHE A 416 -24.57 10.61 47.02
CA PHE A 416 -25.41 9.95 48.02
C PHE A 416 -25.11 10.45 49.43
N PHE A 417 -26.17 10.78 50.18
CA PHE A 417 -26.13 11.16 51.58
C PHE A 417 -26.81 10.07 52.39
N ALA A 418 -26.00 9.10 52.83
CA ALA A 418 -26.46 7.95 53.57
C ALA A 418 -26.85 8.31 55.02
N PRO A 419 -27.77 7.55 55.65
CA PRO A 419 -28.13 7.76 57.05
C PRO A 419 -26.93 7.50 57.96
N THR A 420 -26.83 8.26 59.07
CA THR A 420 -25.74 8.11 60.03
C THR A 420 -25.86 6.77 60.76
N GLY A 421 -24.72 6.21 61.21
CA GLY A 421 -24.73 4.97 62.01
C GLY A 421 -25.56 5.10 63.30
N GLU A 422 -25.65 6.30 63.87
CA GLU A 422 -26.52 6.59 65.02
C GLU A 422 -28.01 6.50 64.65
N ALA A 423 -28.42 7.07 63.51
CA ALA A 423 -29.79 6.97 63.02
C ALA A 423 -30.20 5.51 62.76
N LEU A 424 -29.30 4.72 62.17
CA LEU A 424 -29.52 3.29 61.95
C LEU A 424 -29.57 2.48 63.25
N ALA A 425 -28.69 2.77 64.21
CA ALA A 425 -28.70 2.11 65.52
C ALA A 425 -29.98 2.40 66.33
N GLY A 426 -30.57 3.59 66.15
CA GLY A 426 -31.86 3.94 66.74
C GLY A 426 -33.02 3.07 66.25
N ILE A 427 -32.94 2.53 65.04
CA ILE A 427 -33.92 1.56 64.52
C ILE A 427 -33.84 0.26 65.33
N ASP A 428 -32.62 -0.22 65.55
CA ASP A 428 -32.38 -1.50 66.23
C ASP A 428 -32.77 -1.47 67.72
N GLN A 429 -32.59 -0.32 68.39
CA GLN A 429 -32.99 -0.15 69.80
C GLN A 429 -34.50 -0.28 70.03
N ASN A 430 -35.30 -0.08 68.99
CA ASN A 430 -36.76 -0.11 69.07
C ASN A 430 -37.35 -1.46 68.61
N LEU A 431 -36.52 -2.45 68.26
CA LEU A 431 -37.00 -3.74 67.77
C LEU A 431 -37.75 -4.56 68.83
N ASP A 432 -37.42 -4.37 70.11
CA ASP A 432 -38.13 -5.02 71.22
C ASP A 432 -39.57 -4.47 71.41
N LEU A 433 -39.88 -3.29 70.85
CA LEU A 433 -41.21 -2.69 70.93
C LEU A 433 -42.25 -3.37 70.02
N PHE A 434 -41.81 -4.23 69.08
CA PHE A 434 -42.72 -4.98 68.21
C PHE A 434 -43.45 -6.14 68.92
N GLY A 435 -43.10 -6.43 70.18
CA GLY A 435 -43.79 -7.40 71.04
C GLY A 435 -43.61 -8.86 70.59
N GLU A 436 -44.33 -9.78 71.24
CA GLU A 436 -44.36 -11.19 70.82
C GLU A 436 -45.17 -11.32 69.52
N VAL A 437 -44.47 -11.45 68.40
CA VAL A 437 -45.08 -11.73 67.09
C VAL A 437 -45.35 -13.23 66.96
N GLN A 438 -46.60 -13.60 66.69
CA GLN A 438 -46.99 -15.00 66.55
C GLN A 438 -46.18 -15.69 65.44
N GLY A 439 -45.46 -16.76 65.79
CA GLY A 439 -44.60 -17.50 64.86
C GLY A 439 -43.12 -17.11 64.88
N VAL A 440 -42.75 -16.03 65.58
CA VAL A 440 -41.35 -15.60 65.77
C VAL A 440 -40.85 -16.10 67.13
N THR A 441 -39.93 -17.06 67.13
CA THR A 441 -39.29 -17.57 68.36
C THR A 441 -37.79 -17.29 68.41
N GLY A 442 -37.17 -16.94 67.28
CA GLY A 442 -35.75 -16.59 67.15
C GLY A 442 -35.44 -15.10 67.31
N GLY A 443 -36.41 -14.29 67.72
CA GLY A 443 -36.29 -12.84 67.84
C GLY A 443 -36.29 -12.09 66.49
N ILE A 444 -36.28 -10.77 66.57
CA ILE A 444 -36.26 -9.88 65.40
C ILE A 444 -34.80 -9.66 64.95
N ALA A 445 -34.55 -9.70 63.64
CA ALA A 445 -33.24 -9.43 63.05
C ALA A 445 -32.91 -7.93 63.02
N PRO A 446 -31.69 -7.50 63.42
CA PRO A 446 -31.30 -6.09 63.37
C PRO A 446 -31.18 -5.60 61.93
N VAL A 447 -31.53 -4.33 61.70
CA VAL A 447 -31.54 -3.67 60.38
C VAL A 447 -30.17 -3.02 60.09
N SER A 448 -29.60 -2.32 61.08
CA SER A 448 -28.40 -1.48 60.90
C SER A 448 -27.20 -2.19 60.24
N PRO A 449 -26.86 -3.44 60.59
CA PRO A 449 -25.71 -4.14 59.99
C PRO A 449 -25.81 -4.38 58.48
N HIS A 450 -26.98 -4.15 57.87
CA HIS A 450 -27.23 -4.40 56.46
C HIS A 450 -27.21 -3.13 55.59
N PHE A 451 -27.03 -1.97 56.22
CA PHE A 451 -26.92 -0.65 55.58
C PHE A 451 -25.56 0.02 55.79
N THR A 452 -24.50 -0.79 55.95
CA THR A 452 -23.12 -0.28 56.01
C THR A 452 -22.70 0.34 54.66
N PRO A 453 -21.66 1.19 54.64
CA PRO A 453 -21.09 1.72 53.41
C PRO A 453 -20.79 0.67 52.35
N GLU A 454 -20.19 -0.44 52.75
CA GLU A 454 -19.81 -1.53 51.85
C GLU A 454 -21.04 -2.20 51.22
N ARG A 455 -22.16 -2.27 51.97
CA ARG A 455 -23.37 -2.95 51.53
C ARG A 455 -24.30 -2.08 50.70
N SER A 456 -24.34 -0.76 50.91
CA SER A 456 -25.18 0.12 50.07
C SER A 456 -24.45 0.79 48.90
N ALA A 457 -23.10 0.83 48.87
CA ALA A 457 -22.38 1.36 47.71
C ALA A 457 -22.74 0.69 46.36
N PRO A 458 -22.91 -0.65 46.27
CA PRO A 458 -23.39 -1.28 45.03
C PRO A 458 -24.78 -0.81 44.61
N ARG A 459 -25.69 -0.59 45.59
CA ARG A 459 -27.06 -0.12 45.32
C ARG A 459 -27.09 1.32 44.82
N GLU A 460 -26.24 2.17 45.39
CA GLU A 460 -26.09 3.58 44.99
C GLU A 460 -25.50 3.70 43.58
N THR A 461 -24.51 2.86 43.27
CA THR A 461 -23.97 2.72 41.91
C THR A 461 -25.08 2.29 40.95
N ARG A 462 -25.86 1.27 41.32
CA ARG A 462 -27.00 0.76 40.53
C ARG A 462 -28.06 1.82 40.28
N ILE A 463 -28.48 2.59 41.29
CA ILE A 463 -29.41 3.73 41.08
C ILE A 463 -28.86 4.70 40.05
N THR A 464 -27.56 5.02 40.14
CA THR A 464 -26.95 5.97 39.20
C THR A 464 -27.02 5.43 37.76
N GLN A 465 -26.83 4.13 37.57
CA GLN A 465 -26.97 3.47 36.27
C GLN A 465 -28.43 3.46 35.79
N VAL A 466 -29.39 3.11 36.64
CA VAL A 466 -30.83 3.13 36.33
C VAL A 466 -31.27 4.54 35.94
N LEU A 467 -30.77 5.55 36.65
CA LEU A 467 -30.98 6.95 36.32
C LEU A 467 -30.44 7.29 34.93
N GLN A 468 -29.18 6.97 34.65
CA GLN A 468 -28.59 7.21 33.33
C GLN A 468 -29.40 6.52 32.23
N GLN A 469 -29.73 5.24 32.40
CA GLN A 469 -30.51 4.47 31.44
C GLN A 469 -31.91 5.05 31.23
N GLY A 470 -32.56 5.55 32.29
CA GLY A 470 -33.87 6.18 32.21
C GLY A 470 -33.85 7.52 31.47
N PHE A 471 -32.76 8.28 31.58
CA PHE A 471 -32.59 9.55 30.88
C PHE A 471 -32.08 9.42 29.45
N HIS A 472 -31.30 8.37 29.14
CA HIS A 472 -30.64 8.16 27.86
C HIS A 472 -31.54 8.31 26.61
N PRO A 473 -32.81 7.83 26.59
CA PRO A 473 -33.69 7.99 25.43
C PRO A 473 -34.00 9.43 25.04
N ILE A 474 -33.80 10.37 25.96
CA ILE A 474 -34.11 11.80 25.79
C ILE A 474 -32.85 12.64 25.83
N PHE A 475 -31.94 12.29 26.73
CA PHE A 475 -30.66 12.94 26.91
C PHE A 475 -29.57 11.93 26.57
N PRO A 476 -29.08 11.91 25.32
CA PRO A 476 -27.97 11.04 25.01
C PRO A 476 -26.73 11.48 25.81
N ASP A 477 -25.81 10.53 26.02
CA ASP A 477 -24.68 10.69 26.96
C ASP A 477 -23.76 11.87 26.61
N ASP A 478 -23.73 12.28 25.35
CA ASP A 478 -22.97 13.44 24.85
C ASP A 478 -23.59 14.81 25.21
N VAL A 479 -24.87 14.81 25.60
CA VAL A 479 -25.60 16.01 26.04
C VAL A 479 -25.65 16.06 27.56
N MET A 480 -26.04 14.96 28.21
CA MET A 480 -26.10 14.83 29.66
C MET A 480 -25.70 13.42 30.09
N GLN A 481 -24.53 13.32 30.70
CA GLN A 481 -24.05 12.11 31.35
C GLN A 481 -24.19 12.25 32.86
N LEU A 482 -24.73 11.23 33.52
CA LEU A 482 -24.72 11.09 34.97
C LEU A 482 -23.52 10.25 35.39
N GLU A 483 -22.81 10.73 36.41
CA GLU A 483 -21.65 10.02 36.95
C GLU A 483 -21.79 9.82 38.46
N HIS A 484 -21.53 8.60 38.93
CA HIS A 484 -21.57 8.29 40.35
C HIS A 484 -20.43 8.98 41.08
N ALA A 485 -20.78 9.86 42.01
CA ALA A 485 -19.82 10.67 42.76
C ALA A 485 -19.51 10.15 44.16
N GLY A 486 -20.02 8.95 44.50
CA GLY A 486 -19.82 8.34 45.80
C GLY A 486 -20.70 8.91 46.90
N ARG A 487 -20.41 8.47 48.13
CA ARG A 487 -21.03 9.00 49.34
C ARG A 487 -20.35 10.27 49.79
N ILE A 488 -21.15 11.25 50.15
CA ILE A 488 -20.72 12.52 50.69
C ILE A 488 -21.18 12.60 52.14
N ASP A 489 -20.35 13.17 53.00
CA ASP A 489 -20.73 13.41 54.39
C ASP A 489 -21.98 14.33 54.43
N PRO A 490 -23.03 14.00 55.21
CA PRO A 490 -24.22 14.84 55.34
C PRO A 490 -23.92 16.31 55.68
N SER A 491 -22.85 16.58 56.42
CA SER A 491 -22.43 17.96 56.74
C SER A 491 -21.97 18.76 55.51
N GLN A 492 -21.59 18.09 54.42
CA GLN A 492 -21.17 18.70 53.17
C GLN A 492 -22.32 18.88 52.17
N GLN A 493 -23.55 18.52 52.53
CA GLN A 493 -24.71 18.68 51.64
C GLN A 493 -24.92 20.14 51.23
N SER A 494 -24.69 21.10 52.11
CA SER A 494 -24.79 22.53 51.78
C SER A 494 -23.53 23.13 51.16
N ALA A 495 -22.49 22.33 50.89
CA ALA A 495 -21.28 22.83 50.25
C ALA A 495 -21.58 23.31 48.82
N ALA A 496 -20.83 24.33 48.40
CA ALA A 496 -20.86 24.80 47.02
C ALA A 496 -20.40 23.69 46.07
N ILE A 497 -21.01 23.65 44.88
CA ILE A 497 -20.70 22.68 43.83
C ILE A 497 -20.08 23.39 42.63
N ASP A 498 -19.17 22.70 41.97
CA ASP A 498 -18.48 23.12 40.74
C ASP A 498 -19.11 22.49 39.48
N GLN A 499 -19.87 21.41 39.64
CA GLN A 499 -20.63 20.73 38.59
C GLN A 499 -22.09 20.51 39.03
N PRO A 500 -23.06 20.41 38.10
CA PRO A 500 -24.43 20.10 38.43
C PRO A 500 -24.50 18.77 39.16
N ALA A 501 -25.40 18.67 40.13
CA ALA A 501 -25.47 17.50 41.00
C ALA A 501 -26.90 17.06 41.25
N PHE A 502 -27.08 15.73 41.32
CA PHE A 502 -28.24 15.06 41.91
C PHE A 502 -27.84 14.58 43.30
N ASP A 503 -28.36 15.25 44.32
CA ASP A 503 -28.16 14.89 45.71
C ASP A 503 -29.28 13.94 46.14
N VAL A 504 -28.92 12.69 46.41
CA VAL A 504 -29.83 11.63 46.83
C VAL A 504 -29.58 11.36 48.31
N SER A 505 -30.45 11.89 49.16
CA SER A 505 -30.45 11.59 50.59
C SER A 505 -31.48 10.51 50.85
N TYR A 506 -31.20 9.57 51.76
CA TYR A 506 -32.19 8.56 52.12
C TYR A 506 -32.19 8.23 53.61
N THR A 507 -33.39 7.99 54.15
CA THR A 507 -33.58 7.55 55.53
C THR A 507 -34.32 6.22 55.59
N ILE A 508 -34.00 5.42 56.60
CA ILE A 508 -34.61 4.11 56.78
C ILE A 508 -35.48 4.18 58.02
N ARG A 509 -36.74 3.78 57.90
CA ARG A 509 -37.69 3.72 59.01
C ARG A 509 -38.34 2.35 59.08
N PRO A 510 -38.69 1.84 60.26
CA PRO A 510 -39.47 0.61 60.36
C PRO A 510 -40.89 0.83 59.81
N SER A 511 -41.45 -0.17 59.13
CA SER A 511 -42.78 -0.11 58.52
C SER A 511 -43.93 -0.43 59.46
N GLY A 512 -43.64 -0.93 60.65
CA GLY A 512 -44.67 -1.49 61.54
C GLY A 512 -44.97 -2.96 61.25
N SER A 513 -44.59 -3.48 60.08
CA SER A 513 -44.84 -4.86 59.66
C SER A 513 -43.69 -5.77 60.05
N VAL A 514 -44.00 -7.02 60.43
CA VAL A 514 -43.01 -8.06 60.69
C VAL A 514 -43.24 -9.21 59.73
N TYR A 515 -42.20 -9.56 58.99
CA TYR A 515 -42.16 -10.65 58.02
C TYR A 515 -41.58 -11.90 58.68
N THR A 516 -42.18 -13.04 58.37
CA THR A 516 -41.73 -14.36 58.80
C THR A 516 -41.43 -15.22 57.58
N SER A 517 -40.51 -16.16 57.70
CA SER A 517 -40.24 -17.15 56.66
C SER A 517 -40.68 -18.54 57.15
N ASP A 518 -41.23 -19.37 56.26
CA ASP A 518 -41.54 -20.77 56.57
C ASP A 518 -40.29 -21.59 56.96
N THR A 519 -39.11 -21.08 56.63
CA THR A 519 -37.81 -21.74 56.83
C THR A 519 -36.96 -21.16 57.96
N SER A 520 -37.42 -20.08 58.60
CA SER A 520 -36.70 -19.38 59.68
C SER A 520 -37.62 -19.09 60.85
N THR A 521 -37.12 -19.27 62.07
CA THR A 521 -37.84 -18.89 63.29
C THR A 521 -37.68 -17.41 63.64
N ARG A 522 -36.88 -16.65 62.88
CA ARG A 522 -36.66 -15.21 63.06
C ARG A 522 -37.76 -14.38 62.39
N GLY A 523 -38.03 -13.21 62.97
CA GLY A 523 -38.83 -12.17 62.35
C GLY A 523 -37.96 -11.07 61.74
N PHE A 524 -38.46 -10.46 60.68
CA PHE A 524 -37.77 -9.38 59.95
C PHE A 524 -38.69 -8.16 59.91
N VAL A 525 -38.24 -7.01 60.39
CA VAL A 525 -39.06 -5.80 60.35
C VAL A 525 -39.04 -5.24 58.92
N GLY A 526 -40.21 -4.93 58.37
CA GLY A 526 -40.29 -4.21 57.11
C GLY A 526 -39.64 -2.85 57.21
N ILE A 527 -38.98 -2.41 56.14
CA ILE A 527 -38.32 -1.11 56.09
C ILE A 527 -38.98 -0.20 55.06
N HIS A 528 -39.29 1.03 55.47
CA HIS A 528 -39.51 2.14 54.55
C HIS A 528 -38.17 2.78 54.24
N VAL A 529 -37.99 3.15 52.97
CA VAL A 529 -36.89 3.98 52.54
C VAL A 529 -37.47 5.28 52.00
N ASP A 530 -37.26 6.37 52.73
CA ASP A 530 -37.62 7.70 52.26
C ASP A 530 -36.42 8.28 51.52
N PHE A 531 -36.63 8.67 50.27
CA PHE A 531 -35.63 9.33 49.44
C PHE A 531 -35.99 10.82 49.29
N HIS A 532 -35.01 11.67 49.52
CA HIS A 532 -35.05 13.10 49.23
C HIS A 532 -34.06 13.38 48.11
N ILE A 533 -34.57 13.71 46.92
CA ILE A 533 -33.76 14.01 45.75
C ILE A 533 -33.74 15.52 45.56
N GLN A 534 -32.55 16.10 45.45
CA GLN A 534 -32.37 17.52 45.16
C GLN A 534 -31.37 17.72 44.02
N MET A 535 -31.79 18.41 42.97
CA MET A 535 -30.94 18.81 41.85
C MET A 535 -30.45 20.25 42.05
N ARG A 536 -29.16 20.46 41.74
CA ARG A 536 -28.49 21.74 41.90
C ARG A 536 -27.64 22.08 40.68
N ILE A 537 -27.60 23.36 40.30
CA ILE A 537 -26.77 23.91 39.23
C ILE A 537 -25.73 24.87 39.87
N PRO A 538 -24.44 24.79 39.52
CA PRO A 538 -23.41 25.67 40.05
C PRO A 538 -23.75 27.15 39.83
N GLY A 539 -23.69 27.94 40.90
CA GLY A 539 -23.94 29.39 40.85
C GLY A 539 -25.42 29.80 40.79
N GLU A 540 -26.36 28.85 40.72
CA GLU A 540 -27.79 29.14 40.84
C GLU A 540 -28.30 28.90 42.26
N GLU A 541 -29.13 29.81 42.78
CA GLU A 541 -29.82 29.62 44.07
C GLU A 541 -31.02 28.67 43.95
N GLY A 542 -31.55 28.49 42.74
CA GLY A 542 -32.71 27.65 42.48
C GLY A 542 -32.35 26.17 42.51
N THR A 543 -32.93 25.42 43.43
CA THR A 543 -32.89 23.95 43.44
C THR A 543 -34.24 23.38 43.07
N TRP A 544 -34.27 22.24 42.42
CA TRP A 544 -35.49 21.46 42.23
C TRP A 544 -35.33 20.13 42.92
N GLY A 545 -36.39 19.61 43.53
CA GLY A 545 -36.31 18.35 44.25
C GLY A 545 -37.69 17.80 44.55
N PHE A 546 -37.72 16.54 44.95
CA PHE A 546 -38.94 15.85 45.32
C PHE A 546 -38.63 14.77 46.34
N ASP A 547 -39.67 14.39 47.08
CA ASP A 547 -39.64 13.34 48.08
C ASP A 547 -40.40 12.13 47.55
N THR A 548 -39.86 10.94 47.81
CA THR A 548 -40.57 9.69 47.57
C THR A 548 -40.30 8.71 48.69
N SER A 549 -41.32 7.93 49.06
CA SER A 549 -41.22 6.89 50.08
C SER A 549 -41.53 5.55 49.46
N VAL A 550 -40.66 4.59 49.67
CA VAL A 550 -40.85 3.22 49.22
C VAL A 550 -41.26 2.35 50.39
N GLU A 551 -42.39 1.66 50.23
CA GLU A 551 -42.89 0.69 51.20
C GLU A 551 -42.37 -0.72 50.90
N PRO A 552 -42.14 -1.55 51.94
CA PRO A 552 -41.76 -2.94 51.71
C PRO A 552 -42.94 -3.69 51.07
N PRO A 553 -42.69 -4.63 50.14
CA PRO A 553 -43.76 -5.39 49.51
C PRO A 553 -44.49 -6.28 50.53
N GLU A 554 -45.78 -6.57 50.35
CA GLU A 554 -46.52 -7.48 51.23
C GLU A 554 -45.91 -8.88 51.30
N HIS A 555 -45.38 -9.36 50.18
CA HIS A 555 -44.68 -10.65 50.07
C HIS A 555 -43.49 -10.53 49.11
N PHE A 556 -42.40 -11.23 49.40
CA PHE A 556 -41.26 -11.34 48.50
C PHE A 556 -40.54 -12.68 48.72
N THR A 557 -39.85 -13.14 47.68
CA THR A 557 -39.08 -14.38 47.71
C THR A 557 -37.61 -14.04 47.85
N VAL A 558 -36.95 -14.73 48.77
CA VAL A 558 -35.50 -14.62 48.95
C VAL A 558 -34.87 -15.86 48.33
N SER A 559 -34.43 -15.73 47.10
CA SER A 559 -33.71 -16.80 46.39
C SER A 559 -32.33 -16.97 47.03
N SER A 560 -32.11 -18.04 47.77
CA SER A 560 -30.76 -18.37 48.26
C SER A 560 -29.86 -18.67 47.06
N TYR A 561 -28.88 -17.80 46.77
CA TYR A 561 -27.80 -18.20 45.88
C TYR A 561 -27.08 -19.39 46.51
N SER A 562 -27.10 -20.53 45.83
CA SER A 562 -26.62 -21.83 46.32
C SER A 562 -25.10 -21.94 46.43
N THR A 563 -24.36 -20.83 46.35
CA THR A 563 -22.92 -20.80 46.63
C THR A 563 -22.69 -20.91 48.13
N PHE A 564 -22.74 -22.16 48.60
CA PHE A 564 -22.09 -22.75 49.77
C PHE A 564 -21.42 -21.72 50.71
N ASP A 565 -22.17 -21.21 51.69
CA ASP A 565 -21.58 -20.69 52.92
C ASP A 565 -21.32 -21.89 53.85
N PRO A 566 -20.06 -22.34 54.00
CA PRO A 566 -19.72 -23.49 54.84
C PRO A 566 -19.92 -23.23 56.34
N THR A 567 -20.19 -21.97 56.75
CA THR A 567 -20.30 -21.60 58.16
C THR A 567 -21.74 -21.61 58.69
N GLY A 568 -22.75 -21.60 57.81
CA GLY A 568 -24.16 -21.65 58.19
C GLY A 568 -24.59 -20.49 59.11
N SER A 569 -23.89 -19.36 59.08
CA SER A 569 -24.15 -18.23 59.96
C SER A 569 -25.54 -17.61 59.68
N SER A 570 -26.34 -17.43 60.73
CA SER A 570 -27.64 -16.74 60.66
C SER A 570 -27.51 -15.32 60.12
N ASP A 571 -26.40 -14.64 60.41
CA ASP A 571 -26.15 -13.24 60.03
C ASP A 571 -26.07 -13.06 58.49
N TYR A 572 -25.66 -14.12 57.78
CA TYR A 572 -25.64 -14.13 56.32
C TYR A 572 -27.07 -14.24 55.75
N ARG A 573 -27.93 -15.06 56.35
CA ARG A 573 -29.32 -15.24 55.91
C ARG A 573 -30.17 -14.00 56.19
N ASP A 574 -29.98 -13.37 57.34
CA ASP A 574 -30.70 -12.14 57.69
C ASP A 574 -30.33 -11.00 56.75
N GLY A 575 -29.05 -10.91 56.41
CA GLY A 575 -28.57 -9.93 55.45
C GLY A 575 -29.13 -10.07 54.04
N LEU A 576 -29.54 -11.28 53.64
CA LEU A 576 -30.17 -11.52 52.34
C LEU A 576 -31.62 -11.02 52.32
N VAL A 577 -32.35 -11.12 53.43
CA VAL A 577 -33.72 -10.61 53.54
C VAL A 577 -33.71 -9.08 53.43
N TYR A 578 -32.88 -8.41 54.23
CA TYR A 578 -32.77 -6.96 54.18
C TYR A 578 -32.12 -6.44 52.90
N SER A 579 -31.23 -7.22 52.25
CA SER A 579 -30.74 -6.85 50.93
C SER A 579 -31.86 -6.84 49.90
N VAL A 580 -32.71 -7.88 49.87
CA VAL A 580 -33.84 -7.93 48.92
C VAL A 580 -34.84 -6.78 49.17
N MET A 581 -35.14 -6.45 50.42
CA MET A 581 -35.98 -5.28 50.74
C MET A 581 -35.34 -3.97 50.26
N ALA A 582 -34.03 -3.79 50.52
CA ALA A 582 -33.28 -2.60 50.13
C ALA A 582 -33.17 -2.47 48.60
N ASP A 583 -32.82 -3.56 47.91
CA ASP A 583 -32.66 -3.60 46.46
C ASP A 583 -33.99 -3.24 45.79
N ARG A 584 -35.09 -3.84 46.26
CA ARG A 584 -36.44 -3.52 45.75
C ARG A 584 -36.84 -2.08 46.04
N ALA A 585 -36.43 -1.51 47.18
CA ALA A 585 -36.68 -0.11 47.46
C ALA A 585 -35.96 0.82 46.49
N PHE A 586 -34.70 0.50 46.18
CA PHE A 586 -33.87 1.23 45.23
C PHE A 586 -34.38 1.06 43.78
N ASP A 587 -34.93 -0.12 43.43
CA ASP A 587 -35.54 -0.38 42.12
C ASP A 587 -36.85 0.40 41.94
N GLN A 588 -37.68 0.49 42.99
CA GLN A 588 -38.89 1.31 42.97
C GLN A 588 -38.59 2.80 42.87
N LEU A 589 -37.48 3.27 43.47
CA LEU A 589 -37.03 4.65 43.28
C LEU A 589 -36.82 4.96 41.78
N GLY A 590 -36.22 4.05 41.02
CA GLY A 590 -36.07 4.19 39.56
C GLY A 590 -37.41 4.43 38.84
N ASN A 591 -38.45 3.68 39.20
CA ASN A 591 -39.80 3.88 38.67
C ASN A 591 -40.41 5.23 39.07
N GLN A 592 -40.22 5.65 40.33
CA GLN A 592 -40.72 6.95 40.81
C GLN A 592 -39.99 8.11 40.12
N LEU A 593 -38.70 7.98 39.86
CA LEU A 593 -37.93 8.94 39.08
C LEU A 593 -38.50 9.04 37.66
N ALA A 594 -38.76 7.92 36.99
CA ALA A 594 -39.39 7.91 35.67
C ALA A 594 -40.74 8.65 35.65
N LEU A 595 -41.61 8.40 36.65
CA LEU A 595 -42.89 9.10 36.80
C LEU A 595 -42.75 10.60 37.08
N THR A 596 -41.68 10.98 37.78
CA THR A 596 -41.42 12.38 38.16
C THR A 596 -40.95 13.19 36.96
N PHE A 597 -40.12 12.60 36.10
CA PHE A 597 -39.57 13.29 34.93
C PHE A 597 -40.43 13.14 33.67
N PHE A 598 -41.12 12.01 33.49
CA PHE A 598 -41.78 11.65 32.24
C PHE A 598 -43.25 11.28 32.42
N ARG A 599 -44.08 11.57 31.42
CA ARG A 599 -45.48 11.14 31.44
C ARG A 599 -45.59 9.64 31.19
N PRO A 600 -46.53 8.93 31.85
CA PRO A 600 -46.72 7.49 31.68
C PRO A 600 -47.01 7.01 30.26
N ASP A 601 -47.50 7.89 29.39
CA ASP A 601 -47.87 7.59 28.00
C ASP A 601 -46.72 7.78 26.99
N THR A 602 -45.51 8.11 27.46
CA THR A 602 -44.36 8.46 26.62
C THR A 602 -43.38 7.30 26.44
N ASN A 603 -42.61 7.36 25.35
CA ASN A 603 -41.57 6.37 25.11
C ASN A 603 -40.47 6.44 26.18
N ALA A 604 -40.06 7.64 26.61
CA ALA A 604 -39.10 7.82 27.70
C ALA A 604 -39.51 7.06 28.97
N TYR A 605 -40.77 7.21 29.38
CA TYR A 605 -41.31 6.51 30.53
C TYR A 605 -41.26 4.99 30.35
N ASN A 606 -41.72 4.48 29.20
CA ASN A 606 -41.71 3.05 28.91
C ASN A 606 -40.28 2.49 28.92
N HIS A 607 -39.31 3.21 28.36
CA HIS A 607 -37.90 2.81 28.38
C HIS A 607 -37.33 2.79 29.79
N ALA A 608 -37.58 3.83 30.59
CA ALA A 608 -37.15 3.89 31.98
C ALA A 608 -37.80 2.77 32.83
N GLN A 609 -39.07 2.47 32.59
CA GLN A 609 -39.76 1.33 33.22
C GLN A 609 -39.15 -0.01 32.82
N VAL A 610 -38.89 -0.23 31.52
CA VAL A 610 -38.28 -1.48 31.04
C VAL A 610 -36.87 -1.66 31.62
N ALA A 611 -36.07 -0.59 31.71
CA ALA A 611 -34.76 -0.62 32.35
C ALA A 611 -34.88 -1.04 33.82
N ALA A 612 -35.78 -0.40 34.58
CA ALA A 612 -36.04 -0.75 35.98
C ALA A 612 -36.59 -2.20 36.13
N GLU A 613 -37.47 -2.65 35.23
CA GLU A 613 -38.02 -4.01 35.26
C GLU A 613 -37.00 -5.09 34.93
N ARG A 614 -36.14 -4.85 33.94
CA ARG A 614 -35.07 -5.79 33.56
C ARG A 614 -34.10 -5.99 34.72
N ASP A 615 -33.77 -4.89 35.40
CA ASP A 615 -32.90 -4.91 36.57
C ASP A 615 -33.56 -5.65 37.74
N MET A 616 -34.86 -5.44 37.99
CA MET A 616 -35.63 -6.20 38.99
C MET A 616 -35.63 -7.73 38.74
N ARG A 617 -35.50 -8.16 37.48
CA ARG A 617 -35.42 -9.59 37.13
C ARG A 617 -34.04 -10.20 37.36
N GLY A 618 -33.02 -9.37 37.60
CA GLY A 618 -31.63 -9.83 37.69
C GLY A 618 -31.09 -10.35 36.36
N ASP A 619 -31.71 -9.97 35.24
CA ASP A 619 -31.22 -10.30 33.91
C ASP A 619 -29.94 -9.48 33.69
N ALA A 620 -28.77 -10.11 33.86
CA ALA A 620 -27.49 -9.45 33.62
C ALA A 620 -27.49 -8.72 32.26
N ASP A 621 -26.84 -7.55 32.21
CA ASP A 621 -26.69 -6.76 31.00
C ASP A 621 -26.01 -7.59 29.90
N ARG A 622 -26.84 -8.21 29.07
CA ARG A 622 -26.41 -8.72 27.77
C ARG A 622 -26.20 -7.52 26.88
N PRO A 623 -25.01 -7.37 26.27
CA PRO A 623 -24.78 -6.35 25.26
C PRO A 623 -25.91 -6.46 24.22
N SER A 624 -26.68 -5.40 24.04
CA SER A 624 -27.64 -5.34 22.94
C SER A 624 -26.86 -5.27 21.63
N PRO A 625 -27.36 -5.84 20.52
CA PRO A 625 -26.78 -5.61 19.18
C PRO A 625 -26.60 -4.11 18.85
N THR A 626 -27.41 -3.24 19.47
CA THR A 626 -27.32 -1.78 19.35
C THR A 626 -26.13 -1.16 20.07
N ASP A 627 -25.49 -1.89 20.99
CA ASP A 627 -24.38 -1.39 21.81
C ASP A 627 -23.01 -1.73 21.18
N LEU A 628 -23.01 -2.28 19.96
CA LEU A 628 -21.80 -2.55 19.21
C LEU A 628 -21.20 -1.23 18.68
N PRO A 629 -19.88 -0.99 18.87
CA PRO A 629 -19.24 0.26 18.47
C PRO A 629 -19.49 0.59 16.99
N ASP A 630 -19.82 1.86 16.71
CA ASP A 630 -19.92 2.33 15.34
C ASP A 630 -18.53 2.35 14.68
N GLY A 631 -18.43 1.74 13.50
CA GLY A 631 -17.17 1.56 12.76
C GLY A 631 -16.69 0.11 12.65
N LEU A 632 -17.40 -0.85 13.23
CA LEU A 632 -17.16 -2.26 12.93
C LEU A 632 -17.46 -2.56 11.45
N SER A 633 -16.59 -3.34 10.80
CA SER A 633 -16.88 -3.82 9.45
C SER A 633 -18.17 -4.65 9.47
N PRO A 634 -18.95 -4.67 8.38
CA PRO A 634 -20.20 -5.43 8.32
C PRO A 634 -20.02 -6.91 8.73
N GLU A 635 -18.90 -7.52 8.32
CA GLU A 635 -18.54 -8.89 8.67
C GLU A 635 -18.29 -9.09 10.17
N LEU A 636 -17.62 -8.14 10.83
CA LEU A 636 -17.35 -8.24 12.27
C LEU A 636 -18.63 -7.97 13.08
N ARG A 637 -19.49 -7.05 12.60
CA ARG A 637 -20.79 -6.76 13.19
C ARG A 637 -21.69 -8.00 13.13
N ASP A 638 -21.82 -8.61 11.96
CA ASP A 638 -22.57 -9.87 11.78
C ASP A 638 -21.99 -11.01 12.65
N ALA A 639 -20.68 -11.11 12.78
CA ALA A 639 -20.04 -12.12 13.62
C ALA A 639 -20.33 -11.92 15.12
N LEU A 640 -20.30 -10.68 15.60
CA LEU A 640 -20.64 -10.31 16.98
C LEU A 640 -22.12 -10.48 17.27
N GLU A 641 -23.00 -10.08 16.35
CA GLU A 641 -24.44 -10.29 16.48
C GLU A 641 -24.78 -11.78 16.55
N ASN A 642 -24.16 -12.61 15.70
CA ASN A 642 -24.35 -14.06 15.76
C ASN A 642 -23.80 -14.67 17.07
N ALA A 643 -22.64 -14.20 17.54
CA ALA A 643 -22.08 -14.67 18.81
C ALA A 643 -22.97 -14.29 20.02
N LEU A 644 -23.53 -13.08 20.03
CA LEU A 644 -24.49 -12.64 21.05
C LEU A 644 -25.80 -13.44 21.00
N ARG A 645 -26.22 -13.86 19.80
CA ARG A 645 -27.43 -14.67 19.58
C ARG A 645 -27.26 -16.12 20.04
N ASP A 646 -26.06 -16.69 19.88
CA ASP A 646 -25.75 -18.10 20.17
C ASP A 646 -25.28 -18.35 21.61
N THR A 647 -25.15 -17.31 22.45
CA THR A 647 -24.74 -17.49 23.84
C THR A 647 -25.90 -18.04 24.69
N PRO A 648 -25.80 -19.25 25.29
CA PRO A 648 -26.89 -19.87 26.03
C PRO A 648 -27.30 -19.05 27.28
N ASN A 649 -28.59 -19.09 27.63
CA ASN A 649 -29.08 -18.61 28.92
C ASN A 649 -28.49 -19.47 30.05
N TYR A 650 -27.49 -18.94 30.75
CA TYR A 650 -26.96 -19.49 32.00
C TYR A 650 -27.58 -18.79 33.20
#